data_AF-A0A8B8SI46-F1
#
_entry.id   AF-A0A8B8SI46-F1
#
_cell.length_a   1.000
_cell.length_b   1.000
_cell.length_c   1.000
_cell.angle_alpha   90.00
_cell.angle_beta   90.00
_cell.angle_gamma   90.00
#
_symmetry.space_group_name_H-M   'P 1'
#
loop_
_entity.id
_entity.type
_entity.pdbx_description
1 polymer ?
#
loop_
_entity_poly.entity_id
_entity_poly.type
_entity_poly.pdbx_seq_one_letter_code
_entity_poly.pdbx_strand_id
1 'polypeptide(L)'
;MPAERKKPASMEEKESLLNNKEKDCSERRPVSSREKPKDEIKLTTKKEVIKVPEDKKKKLEEDKRKKDDKERKKKEEEKVKAEEELKKKEEEEKKKHEEEERKKQEEQVKRQQEEEAAQLKEKEESVQLHQEAWERHQLRKEFRSKNQNAPDNRPEENFFSRLDSSLKKNTAFVKKLKTITEQQRDSLSHDFNGLNLSKYIAEAVASIVEAKLKISDVNCAVHLCSLFHQRYADFAPSLLQVWKKHFEARKEEKTPNITKLRTDLRFIAELTIVGIFTDKEGLSLIYEQLKNIINADRESHTHVSVVISFCRHCGDDIAGLVPRKVKSAAEKFNLSFPPSEIISPEKQQPFQNLLKEYFTSLTKHLKRDHRELQNTERQNRRILHSKGELSEDRHKQYEEFAMSYQKLLANSQSLADLLDENMPDLPQDKPTPEEHGPGIDIFTPGKPGDYDLEGGIWEDEDARNFYENLIDLKAFVPAILFKDNEKSCQNKDSNKDDCKEAKEPKDNKEVPNPDDLELELENLEINDDALELEGGDEAEDLTKKLLDEQEQEDEEASTGSHLKLIVDAFLQQLPNCVNRDLIDKAAMDFCMNMNTKANRKKLVRALFIVPRQRLDLLPFYARLVATLHPCMSDVAEDLCSMLRGDFRFHVRKKDQINIETKNKTVRFIGELTKFKMFTKNDTLHCLKMLLSDFSHHHIEMACTLLETCGRFLFRSPESHLRTSVLLEQMMRKKQAMHLDARYVTMVENAYYYCNPPPAEKTVKKKRPPLQEYVRKLLYKDLSKVTTEKVLRQMRKLPWQDQEVKDYVICCMINIWNVKYNSIHCVANLLAGLVLYQEDVGIHVVDGVLEDIRLGMEVNQPKFNQRRISSAKFLGELYNYRMVESAVIFRTLYSFTSFGVNSDGSPSSLDPPEHLFRIRLVCTILDTCGQYFDRGSSKRKLDCFLVYFQRYVWWKKSLEVWTKDHPFPIDIDYMISDTLELLRPKIKLCNSLEESIRQVHDLEREFLIKLGLVNDKDSKDSMPEGEKS
;
A
#
# COMPACT_ATOMS: atom_id res chain seq x y z
N MET A 1 25.97 7.98 -29.78
CA MET A 1 25.31 9.20 -30.33
C MET A 1 24.79 8.90 -31.72
N PRO A 2 23.48 9.07 -32.00
CA PRO A 2 22.31 9.03 -31.12
C PRO A 2 21.50 7.72 -31.36
N ALA A 3 20.41 7.36 -30.67
CA ALA A 3 19.75 7.92 -29.48
C ALA A 3 19.32 6.76 -28.56
N GLU A 4 19.17 7.01 -27.27
CA GLU A 4 18.71 6.00 -26.31
C GLU A 4 17.18 6.04 -26.12
N ARG A 5 16.57 4.87 -25.84
CA ARG A 5 15.22 4.78 -25.28
C ARG A 5 15.25 3.84 -24.08
N LYS A 6 14.86 4.34 -22.90
CA LYS A 6 14.80 3.57 -21.65
C LYS A 6 13.61 2.60 -21.68
N LYS A 7 13.79 1.42 -21.08
CA LYS A 7 12.72 0.43 -20.81
C LYS A 7 12.01 0.75 -19.49
N PRO A 8 10.70 0.47 -19.37
CA PRO A 8 10.10 0.05 -18.12
C PRO A 8 10.14 -1.49 -17.96
N ALA A 9 10.16 -1.96 -16.71
CA ALA A 9 9.95 -3.35 -16.30
C ALA A 9 9.41 -3.33 -14.85
N SER A 10 8.58 -4.25 -14.39
CA SER A 10 7.85 -5.34 -15.06
C SER A 10 6.50 -5.57 -14.36
N MET A 11 5.55 -6.23 -15.02
CA MET A 11 4.41 -6.85 -14.31
C MET A 11 4.86 -8.17 -13.69
N GLU A 12 4.37 -8.50 -12.49
CA GLU A 12 4.29 -9.90 -12.03
C GLU A 12 2.91 -10.48 -12.42
N GLU A 13 2.87 -11.80 -12.52
CA GLU A 13 1.78 -12.54 -13.16
C GLU A 13 0.55 -12.70 -12.28
N LYS A 14 -0.58 -13.06 -12.89
CA LYS A 14 -1.71 -13.63 -12.17
C LYS A 14 -2.29 -14.81 -12.95
N GLU A 15 -1.99 -16.01 -12.46
CA GLU A 15 -2.40 -17.26 -13.09
C GLU A 15 -3.92 -17.35 -13.23
N SER A 16 -4.36 -17.94 -14.35
CA SER A 16 -5.75 -18.27 -14.59
C SER A 16 -6.03 -19.72 -14.21
N LEU A 17 -7.16 -19.98 -13.56
CA LEU A 17 -7.77 -21.31 -13.56
C LEU A 17 -9.07 -21.27 -14.36
N LEU A 18 -9.01 -21.89 -15.53
CA LEU A 18 -10.14 -22.12 -16.43
C LEU A 18 -11.05 -23.22 -15.85
N ASN A 19 -12.35 -23.14 -16.12
CA ASN A 19 -13.05 -24.35 -16.55
C ASN A 19 -14.16 -24.06 -17.56
N ASN A 20 -14.59 -25.09 -18.30
CA ASN A 20 -15.27 -24.96 -19.59
C ASN A 20 -16.79 -25.18 -19.56
N LYS A 21 -17.47 -24.46 -20.48
CA LYS A 21 -18.58 -24.88 -21.37
C LYS A 21 -19.58 -25.96 -20.89
N GLU A 22 -20.86 -25.60 -20.94
CA GLU A 22 -21.90 -26.23 -21.79
C GLU A 22 -22.98 -25.14 -22.04
N LYS A 23 -23.31 -24.78 -23.30
CA LYS A 23 -24.34 -25.39 -24.17
C LYS A 23 -25.68 -25.67 -23.45
N ASP A 24 -26.74 -24.93 -23.81
CA ASP A 24 -27.64 -25.37 -24.89
C ASP A 24 -28.49 -24.19 -25.49
N CYS A 25 -29.56 -24.49 -26.21
CA CYS A 25 -30.19 -23.65 -27.25
C CYS A 25 -31.58 -23.03 -26.90
N SER A 26 -32.16 -22.32 -27.88
CA SER A 26 -33.57 -21.85 -27.99
C SER A 26 -34.01 -20.65 -27.11
N GLU A 27 -34.99 -19.78 -27.47
CA GLU A 27 -35.58 -19.49 -28.80
C GLU A 27 -36.09 -18.02 -28.94
N ARG A 28 -37.00 -17.75 -29.90
CA ARG A 28 -37.30 -16.45 -30.53
C ARG A 28 -38.32 -15.53 -29.82
N ARG A 29 -37.93 -14.25 -29.66
CA ARG A 29 -38.66 -12.97 -29.95
C ARG A 29 -40.08 -12.67 -29.34
N PRO A 30 -40.54 -11.39 -29.36
CA PRO A 30 -41.58 -10.88 -28.43
C PRO A 30 -42.90 -10.39 -29.07
N VAL A 31 -43.92 -10.12 -28.22
CA VAL A 31 -45.16 -9.37 -28.54
C VAL A 31 -45.53 -8.44 -27.36
N SER A 32 -46.33 -7.39 -27.60
CA SER A 32 -46.76 -6.37 -26.62
C SER A 32 -48.24 -6.47 -26.22
N SER A 33 -48.69 -5.72 -25.20
CA SER A 33 -50.01 -5.03 -25.21
C SER A 33 -50.27 -4.09 -24.00
N ARG A 34 -51.25 -3.20 -24.18
CA ARG A 34 -51.88 -2.24 -23.23
C ARG A 34 -52.70 -2.99 -22.13
N GLU A 35 -53.16 -2.40 -21.01
CA GLU A 35 -54.06 -1.23 -20.92
C GLU A 35 -54.22 -0.59 -19.50
N LYS A 36 -55.38 0.02 -19.17
CA LYS A 36 -55.58 1.03 -18.10
C LYS A 36 -56.43 0.55 -16.89
N PRO A 37 -56.33 1.21 -15.71
CA PRO A 37 -57.35 1.19 -14.64
C PRO A 37 -58.35 2.38 -14.72
N LYS A 38 -59.33 2.40 -13.79
CA LYS A 38 -60.47 3.34 -13.66
C LYS A 38 -60.76 3.75 -12.20
N ASP A 39 -61.34 4.95 -12.01
CA ASP A 39 -62.58 5.34 -11.26
C ASP A 39 -62.98 4.60 -9.94
N GLU A 40 -63.55 5.18 -8.86
CA GLU A 40 -63.79 6.57 -8.36
C GLU A 40 -64.31 6.54 -6.88
N ILE A 41 -65.08 7.56 -6.40
CA ILE A 41 -65.91 7.62 -5.14
C ILE A 41 -65.13 7.91 -3.80
N LYS A 42 -65.25 9.03 -3.03
CA LYS A 42 -66.37 9.81 -2.37
C LYS A 42 -66.87 9.17 -1.04
N LEU A 43 -67.31 9.82 0.06
CA LEU A 43 -67.44 11.20 0.63
C LEU A 43 -67.53 11.04 2.21
N THR A 44 -67.87 11.92 3.19
CA THR A 44 -68.42 13.31 3.39
C THR A 44 -68.05 13.74 4.84
N THR A 45 -67.32 14.83 5.15
CA THR A 45 -67.78 16.22 5.50
C THR A 45 -68.56 16.46 6.82
N LYS A 46 -68.01 17.27 7.75
CA LYS A 46 -68.67 18.22 8.70
C LYS A 46 -67.62 18.97 9.56
N LYS A 47 -67.93 20.09 10.24
CA LYS A 47 -68.09 21.50 9.76
C LYS A 47 -68.42 22.40 10.97
N GLU A 48 -67.66 23.47 11.24
CA GLU A 48 -68.14 24.61 12.06
C GLU A 48 -67.39 25.93 11.75
N VAL A 49 -67.94 27.09 12.16
CA VAL A 49 -67.62 28.42 11.58
C VAL A 49 -67.77 29.57 12.58
N ILE A 50 -66.86 30.55 12.54
CA ILE A 50 -67.02 31.91 13.11
C ILE A 50 -66.80 32.96 11.98
N LYS A 51 -67.50 34.10 12.02
CA LYS A 51 -67.52 35.14 10.97
C LYS A 51 -66.74 36.42 11.32
N VAL A 52 -66.11 37.01 10.30
CA VAL A 52 -65.58 38.41 10.24
C VAL A 52 -65.83 38.92 8.80
N PRO A 53 -66.18 40.21 8.55
CA PRO A 53 -66.74 40.66 7.27
C PRO A 53 -65.76 40.76 6.08
N GLU A 54 -66.32 40.93 4.87
CA GLU A 54 -65.80 40.22 3.67
C GLU A 54 -65.00 41.06 2.65
N ASP A 55 -65.15 42.39 2.61
CA ASP A 55 -64.73 43.19 1.44
C ASP A 55 -63.23 43.44 1.27
N LYS A 56 -62.38 43.14 2.27
CA LYS A 56 -60.92 43.16 2.09
C LYS A 56 -60.35 41.85 1.52
N LYS A 57 -61.16 40.78 1.43
CA LYS A 57 -60.64 39.44 1.09
C LYS A 57 -60.42 39.22 -0.42
N LYS A 58 -61.31 39.74 -1.27
CA LYS A 58 -61.32 39.44 -2.72
C LYS A 58 -60.07 39.92 -3.46
N LYS A 59 -59.58 41.14 -3.21
CA LYS A 59 -58.32 41.62 -3.83
C LYS A 59 -57.09 40.83 -3.37
N LEU A 60 -57.01 40.47 -2.09
CA LEU A 60 -55.89 39.69 -1.55
C LEU A 60 -55.86 38.23 -2.05
N GLU A 61 -57.00 37.62 -2.36
CA GLU A 61 -57.02 36.29 -2.98
C GLU A 61 -56.61 36.33 -4.47
N GLU A 62 -56.93 37.39 -5.22
CA GLU A 62 -56.65 37.46 -6.65
C GLU A 62 -55.15 37.65 -6.96
N ASP A 63 -54.48 38.57 -6.27
CA ASP A 63 -53.03 38.77 -6.42
C ASP A 63 -52.23 37.58 -5.90
N LYS A 64 -52.74 36.88 -4.87
CA LYS A 64 -52.11 35.66 -4.37
C LYS A 64 -52.16 34.53 -5.40
N ARG A 65 -53.31 34.31 -6.07
CA ARG A 65 -53.41 33.34 -7.19
C ARG A 65 -52.44 33.68 -8.33
N LYS A 66 -52.35 34.95 -8.74
CA LYS A 66 -51.41 35.39 -9.79
C LYS A 66 -49.94 35.17 -9.41
N LYS A 67 -49.59 35.27 -8.12
CA LYS A 67 -48.25 34.97 -7.61
C LYS A 67 -47.99 33.45 -7.55
N ASP A 68 -48.95 32.69 -7.03
CA ASP A 68 -48.86 31.22 -6.89
C ASP A 68 -48.73 30.53 -8.26
N ASP A 69 -49.48 30.96 -9.29
CA ASP A 69 -49.37 30.42 -10.65
C ASP A 69 -48.05 30.81 -11.34
N LYS A 70 -47.48 31.99 -11.02
CA LYS A 70 -46.16 32.40 -11.53
C LYS A 70 -45.03 31.60 -10.87
N GLU A 71 -45.14 31.29 -9.58
CA GLU A 71 -44.23 30.35 -8.91
C GLU A 71 -44.36 28.92 -9.44
N ARG A 72 -45.58 28.44 -9.73
CA ARG A 72 -45.81 27.11 -10.31
C ARG A 72 -45.11 26.96 -11.65
N LYS A 73 -45.31 27.90 -12.58
CA LYS A 73 -44.63 27.86 -13.88
C LYS A 73 -43.10 27.90 -13.75
N LYS A 74 -42.55 28.73 -12.85
CA LYS A 74 -41.09 28.75 -12.61
C LYS A 74 -40.58 27.43 -12.04
N LYS A 75 -41.32 26.79 -11.14
CA LYS A 75 -41.00 25.47 -10.57
C LYS A 75 -41.17 24.32 -11.59
N GLU A 76 -42.00 24.47 -12.61
CA GLU A 76 -42.08 23.55 -13.75
C GLU A 76 -40.89 23.76 -14.71
N GLU A 77 -40.54 24.99 -15.06
CA GLU A 77 -39.35 25.30 -15.88
C GLU A 77 -38.03 24.85 -15.21
N GLU A 78 -37.91 25.04 -13.89
CA GLU A 78 -36.75 24.55 -13.11
C GLU A 78 -36.71 23.01 -13.06
N LYS A 79 -37.86 22.33 -12.97
CA LYS A 79 -37.93 20.87 -13.06
C LYS A 79 -37.54 20.33 -14.43
N VAL A 80 -38.04 20.93 -15.51
CA VAL A 80 -37.72 20.49 -16.88
C VAL A 80 -36.22 20.66 -17.15
N LYS A 81 -35.62 21.77 -16.73
CA LYS A 81 -34.16 21.96 -16.80
C LYS A 81 -33.38 20.97 -15.96
N ALA A 82 -33.85 20.64 -14.76
CA ALA A 82 -33.23 19.62 -13.92
C ALA A 82 -33.31 18.21 -14.55
N GLU A 83 -34.42 17.86 -15.21
CA GLU A 83 -34.52 16.60 -15.98
C GLU A 83 -33.62 16.59 -17.23
N GLU A 84 -33.47 17.70 -17.94
CA GLU A 84 -32.53 17.80 -19.07
C GLU A 84 -31.07 17.69 -18.60
N GLU A 85 -30.70 18.31 -17.48
CA GLU A 85 -29.37 18.11 -16.88
C GLU A 85 -29.15 16.67 -16.43
N LEU A 86 -30.14 16.03 -15.79
CA LEU A 86 -30.01 14.64 -15.36
C LEU A 86 -29.78 13.72 -16.56
N LYS A 87 -30.58 13.89 -17.62
CA LYS A 87 -30.45 13.10 -18.86
C LYS A 87 -29.09 13.32 -19.54
N LYS A 88 -28.58 14.57 -19.57
CA LYS A 88 -27.23 14.85 -20.08
C LYS A 88 -26.14 14.18 -19.23
N LYS A 89 -26.27 14.17 -17.90
CA LYS A 89 -25.34 13.49 -16.99
C LYS A 89 -25.39 11.97 -17.17
N GLU A 90 -26.56 11.36 -17.27
CA GLU A 90 -26.70 9.92 -17.59
C GLU A 90 -26.12 9.57 -18.98
N GLU A 91 -26.24 10.46 -19.97
CA GLU A 91 -25.69 10.24 -21.31
C GLU A 91 -24.16 10.44 -21.36
N GLU A 92 -23.60 11.35 -20.56
CA GLU A 92 -22.15 11.46 -20.36
C GLU A 92 -21.57 10.28 -19.57
N GLU A 93 -22.24 9.80 -18.52
CA GLU A 93 -21.79 8.64 -17.75
C GLU A 93 -21.81 7.36 -18.60
N LYS A 94 -22.82 7.18 -19.47
CA LYS A 94 -22.82 6.10 -20.47
C LYS A 94 -21.66 6.21 -21.45
N LYS A 95 -21.44 7.40 -22.04
CA LYS A 95 -20.31 7.61 -22.96
C LYS A 95 -18.95 7.34 -22.29
N LYS A 96 -18.78 7.74 -21.02
CA LYS A 96 -17.58 7.42 -20.22
C LYS A 96 -17.44 5.91 -19.97
N HIS A 97 -18.52 5.20 -19.64
CA HIS A 97 -18.48 3.74 -19.46
C HIS A 97 -18.15 3.00 -20.77
N GLU A 98 -18.78 3.38 -21.88
CA GLU A 98 -18.51 2.84 -23.21
C GLU A 98 -17.06 3.11 -23.65
N GLU A 99 -16.51 4.30 -23.37
CA GLU A 99 -15.10 4.63 -23.64
C GLU A 99 -14.14 3.83 -22.75
N GLU A 100 -14.49 3.58 -21.48
CA GLU A 100 -13.67 2.79 -20.56
C GLU A 100 -13.68 1.29 -20.90
N GLU A 101 -14.81 0.73 -21.34
CA GLU A 101 -14.90 -0.62 -21.88
C GLU A 101 -14.12 -0.76 -23.20
N ARG A 102 -14.22 0.23 -24.10
CA ARG A 102 -13.44 0.22 -25.35
C ARG A 102 -11.94 0.28 -25.09
N LYS A 103 -11.48 1.09 -24.12
CA LYS A 103 -10.06 1.11 -23.69
C LYS A 103 -9.59 -0.23 -23.12
N LYS A 104 -10.42 -0.91 -22.32
CA LYS A 104 -10.10 -2.25 -21.79
C LYS A 104 -9.99 -3.30 -22.91
N GLN A 105 -10.86 -3.22 -23.94
CA GLN A 105 -10.79 -4.08 -25.12
C GLN A 105 -9.56 -3.76 -25.99
N GLU A 106 -9.27 -2.47 -26.24
CA GLU A 106 -8.07 -2.02 -26.95
C GLU A 106 -6.77 -2.47 -26.24
N GLU A 107 -6.73 -2.44 -24.90
CA GLU A 107 -5.59 -2.94 -24.12
C GLU A 107 -5.46 -4.48 -24.19
N GLN A 108 -6.57 -5.23 -24.12
CA GLN A 108 -6.54 -6.69 -24.26
C GLN A 108 -6.05 -7.14 -25.65
N VAL A 109 -6.54 -6.50 -26.72
CA VAL A 109 -6.08 -6.75 -28.10
C VAL A 109 -4.59 -6.42 -28.24
N LYS A 110 -4.13 -5.31 -27.63
CA LYS A 110 -2.72 -4.93 -27.64
C LYS A 110 -1.82 -5.94 -26.91
N ARG A 111 -2.25 -6.46 -25.75
CA ARG A 111 -1.53 -7.53 -25.03
C ARG A 111 -1.43 -8.80 -25.87
N GLN A 112 -2.52 -9.23 -26.51
CA GLN A 112 -2.50 -10.38 -27.42
C GLN A 112 -1.54 -10.19 -28.61
N GLN A 113 -1.51 -9.00 -29.22
CA GLN A 113 -0.56 -8.69 -30.29
C GLN A 113 0.91 -8.66 -29.81
N GLU A 114 1.16 -8.22 -28.57
CA GLU A 114 2.50 -8.24 -27.96
C GLU A 114 2.94 -9.68 -27.63
N GLU A 115 2.03 -10.54 -27.19
CA GLU A 115 2.29 -11.98 -26.96
C GLU A 115 2.52 -12.76 -28.26
N GLU A 116 1.71 -12.54 -29.30
CA GLU A 116 1.89 -13.15 -30.63
C GLU A 116 3.23 -12.72 -31.26
N ALA A 117 3.58 -11.43 -31.17
CA ALA A 117 4.86 -10.92 -31.66
C ALA A 117 6.07 -11.51 -30.89
N ALA A 118 5.92 -11.73 -29.57
CA ALA A 118 6.96 -12.39 -28.77
C ALA A 118 7.16 -13.86 -29.17
N GLN A 119 6.06 -14.61 -29.38
CA GLN A 119 6.12 -16.01 -29.83
C GLN A 119 6.70 -16.15 -31.25
N LEU A 120 6.35 -15.24 -32.16
CA LEU A 120 6.93 -15.20 -33.50
C LEU A 120 8.46 -15.02 -33.43
N LYS A 121 8.92 -14.05 -32.65
CA LYS A 121 10.34 -13.74 -32.47
C LYS A 121 11.12 -14.88 -31.79
N GLU A 122 10.54 -15.54 -30.80
CA GLU A 122 11.14 -16.73 -30.18
C GLU A 122 11.33 -17.88 -31.18
N LYS A 123 10.35 -18.06 -32.09
CA LYS A 123 10.44 -19.04 -33.18
C LYS A 123 11.51 -18.67 -34.21
N GLU A 124 11.62 -17.40 -34.59
CA GLU A 124 12.68 -16.91 -35.49
C GLU A 124 14.08 -17.13 -34.89
N GLU A 125 14.29 -16.76 -33.62
CA GLU A 125 15.55 -17.03 -32.89
C GLU A 125 15.88 -18.53 -32.82
N SER A 126 14.86 -19.38 -32.64
CA SER A 126 15.01 -20.84 -32.58
C SER A 126 15.37 -21.46 -33.94
N VAL A 127 14.80 -20.95 -35.04
CA VAL A 127 15.13 -21.37 -36.40
C VAL A 127 16.53 -20.91 -36.80
N GLN A 128 16.94 -19.69 -36.43
CA GLN A 128 18.32 -19.23 -36.64
C GLN A 128 19.32 -20.10 -35.87
N LEU A 129 19.07 -20.40 -34.60
CA LEU A 129 19.93 -21.27 -33.78
C LEU A 129 20.07 -22.68 -34.39
N HIS A 130 19.00 -23.21 -34.99
CA HIS A 130 19.00 -24.50 -35.69
C HIS A 130 19.83 -24.46 -36.98
N GLN A 131 19.72 -23.39 -37.78
CA GLN A 131 20.54 -23.19 -38.98
C GLN A 131 22.03 -23.07 -38.63
N GLU A 132 22.40 -22.20 -37.67
CA GLU A 132 23.78 -22.01 -37.22
C GLU A 132 24.41 -23.29 -36.64
N ALA A 133 23.61 -24.19 -36.06
CA ALA A 133 24.06 -25.50 -35.61
C ALA A 133 24.37 -26.44 -36.79
N TRP A 134 23.49 -26.53 -37.79
CA TRP A 134 23.69 -27.38 -38.96
C TRP A 134 24.86 -26.91 -39.84
N GLU A 135 24.97 -25.60 -40.10
CA GLU A 135 26.10 -25.03 -40.85
C GLU A 135 27.44 -25.34 -40.17
N ARG A 136 27.51 -25.18 -38.84
CA ARG A 136 28.71 -25.48 -38.03
C ARG A 136 29.05 -26.97 -38.08
N HIS A 137 28.07 -27.86 -37.91
CA HIS A 137 28.29 -29.32 -37.93
C HIS A 137 28.81 -29.78 -39.30
N GLN A 138 28.20 -29.36 -40.41
CA GLN A 138 28.60 -29.77 -41.76
C GLN A 138 30.01 -29.27 -42.10
N LEU A 139 30.33 -28.00 -41.83
CA LEU A 139 31.65 -27.42 -42.08
C LEU A 139 32.76 -28.15 -41.30
N ARG A 140 32.49 -28.51 -40.03
CA ARG A 140 33.42 -29.29 -39.20
C ARG A 140 33.63 -30.69 -39.75
N LYS A 141 32.56 -31.38 -40.15
CA LYS A 141 32.59 -32.74 -40.70
C LYS A 141 33.34 -32.80 -42.03
N GLU A 142 33.15 -31.80 -42.90
CA GLU A 142 33.88 -31.65 -44.15
C GLU A 142 35.39 -31.43 -43.92
N PHE A 143 35.76 -30.45 -43.08
CA PHE A 143 37.17 -30.19 -42.79
C PHE A 143 37.84 -31.38 -42.07
N ARG A 144 37.17 -32.04 -41.12
CA ARG A 144 37.71 -33.21 -40.42
C ARG A 144 38.01 -34.35 -41.40
N SER A 145 37.10 -34.65 -42.33
CA SER A 145 37.34 -35.64 -43.40
C SER A 145 38.55 -35.26 -44.25
N LYS A 146 38.63 -34.03 -44.76
CA LYS A 146 39.76 -33.56 -45.58
C LYS A 146 41.11 -33.55 -44.85
N ASN A 147 41.11 -33.17 -43.57
CA ASN A 147 42.33 -33.07 -42.76
C ASN A 147 42.80 -34.45 -42.25
N GLN A 148 41.90 -35.40 -41.99
CA GLN A 148 42.28 -36.78 -41.65
C GLN A 148 42.79 -37.54 -42.87
N ASN A 149 42.19 -37.32 -44.05
CA ASN A 149 42.62 -37.93 -45.33
C ASN A 149 43.81 -37.20 -45.98
N ALA A 150 44.37 -36.18 -45.32
CA ALA A 150 45.48 -35.37 -45.83
C ALA A 150 46.79 -36.15 -46.07
N PRO A 151 47.24 -37.08 -45.21
CA PRO A 151 48.54 -37.74 -45.38
C PRO A 151 48.69 -38.43 -46.74
N ASP A 152 47.65 -39.11 -47.20
CA ASP A 152 47.65 -39.91 -48.44
C ASP A 152 47.41 -39.07 -49.70
N ASN A 153 47.09 -37.77 -49.55
CA ASN A 153 46.75 -36.86 -50.65
C ASN A 153 47.67 -35.61 -50.71
N ARG A 154 48.77 -35.61 -49.96
CA ARG A 154 49.77 -34.52 -50.01
C ARG A 154 50.49 -34.52 -51.36
N PRO A 155 50.74 -33.34 -51.96
CA PRO A 155 51.40 -33.24 -53.25
C PRO A 155 52.89 -33.58 -53.15
N GLU A 156 53.44 -34.20 -54.21
CA GLU A 156 54.86 -34.54 -54.32
C GLU A 156 55.74 -33.31 -54.67
N GLU A 157 57.07 -33.47 -54.57
CA GLU A 157 58.07 -32.41 -54.81
C GLU A 157 57.90 -31.69 -56.16
N ASN A 158 57.51 -32.42 -57.21
CA ASN A 158 57.21 -31.91 -58.56
C ASN A 158 56.11 -30.83 -58.63
N PHE A 159 55.21 -30.79 -57.63
CA PHE A 159 54.19 -29.74 -57.48
C PHE A 159 54.82 -28.47 -56.89
N PHE A 160 55.62 -28.62 -55.84
CA PHE A 160 56.29 -27.52 -55.15
C PHE A 160 57.30 -26.76 -56.02
N SER A 161 57.90 -27.42 -57.02
CA SER A 161 58.78 -26.78 -58.01
C SER A 161 58.07 -25.72 -58.87
N ARG A 162 56.73 -25.76 -58.95
CA ARG A 162 55.91 -24.83 -59.76
C ARG A 162 55.43 -23.61 -58.97
N LEU A 163 55.72 -23.54 -57.68
CA LEU A 163 55.22 -22.53 -56.76
C LEU A 163 56.30 -21.49 -56.40
N ASP A 164 55.87 -20.26 -56.12
CA ASP A 164 56.78 -19.15 -55.90
C ASP A 164 57.49 -19.26 -54.55
N SER A 165 58.81 -19.52 -54.62
CA SER A 165 59.70 -19.69 -53.47
C SER A 165 60.41 -18.39 -53.06
N SER A 166 60.01 -17.22 -53.59
CA SER A 166 60.71 -15.96 -53.34
C SER A 166 60.54 -15.48 -51.90
N LEU A 167 61.67 -15.15 -51.26
CA LEU A 167 61.72 -14.63 -49.89
C LEU A 167 60.76 -13.44 -49.69
N LYS A 168 60.75 -12.49 -50.63
CA LYS A 168 59.91 -11.28 -50.55
C LYS A 168 58.41 -11.58 -50.44
N LYS A 169 57.89 -12.56 -51.21
CA LYS A 169 56.46 -12.92 -51.12
C LYS A 169 56.16 -13.79 -49.91
N ASN A 170 57.01 -14.77 -49.62
CA ASN A 170 56.78 -15.69 -48.49
C ASN A 170 56.86 -14.96 -47.15
N THR A 171 57.86 -14.11 -46.90
CA THR A 171 57.92 -13.28 -45.68
C THR A 171 56.78 -12.26 -45.61
N ALA A 172 56.31 -11.72 -46.74
CA ALA A 172 55.14 -10.86 -46.75
C ALA A 172 53.85 -11.60 -46.39
N PHE A 173 53.67 -12.83 -46.89
CA PHE A 173 52.53 -13.69 -46.54
C PHE A 173 52.55 -14.07 -45.06
N VAL A 174 53.69 -14.53 -44.54
CA VAL A 174 53.88 -14.79 -43.09
C VAL A 174 53.55 -13.56 -42.25
N LYS A 175 53.95 -12.36 -42.68
CA LYS A 175 53.58 -11.11 -41.99
C LYS A 175 52.07 -10.84 -42.01
N LYS A 176 51.33 -11.18 -43.08
CA LYS A 176 49.86 -11.10 -43.10
C LYS A 176 49.21 -12.05 -42.09
N LEU A 177 49.80 -13.23 -41.83
CA LEU A 177 49.24 -14.22 -40.90
C LEU A 177 49.14 -13.73 -39.44
N LYS A 178 49.92 -12.71 -39.03
CA LYS A 178 49.79 -12.08 -37.70
C LYS A 178 48.48 -11.28 -37.52
N THR A 179 47.75 -11.01 -38.60
CA THR A 179 46.52 -10.19 -38.61
C THR A 179 45.43 -10.82 -39.48
N ILE A 180 45.23 -12.14 -39.38
CA ILE A 180 44.15 -12.85 -40.08
C ILE A 180 42.78 -12.27 -39.68
N THR A 181 41.94 -12.02 -40.68
CA THR A 181 40.54 -11.59 -40.51
C THR A 181 39.62 -12.38 -41.44
N GLU A 182 38.34 -12.49 -41.10
CA GLU A 182 37.38 -13.25 -41.91
C GLU A 182 37.28 -12.73 -43.37
N GLN A 183 37.28 -11.41 -43.56
CA GLN A 183 37.26 -10.75 -44.88
C GLN A 183 38.47 -11.09 -45.77
N GLN A 184 39.55 -11.61 -45.20
CA GLN A 184 40.77 -11.95 -45.95
C GLN A 184 40.80 -13.41 -46.42
N ARG A 185 39.82 -14.25 -46.05
CA ARG A 185 39.78 -15.70 -46.33
C ARG A 185 40.23 -16.05 -47.74
N ASP A 186 39.58 -15.49 -48.76
CA ASP A 186 39.87 -15.82 -50.16
C ASP A 186 41.19 -15.23 -50.64
N SER A 187 41.53 -14.01 -50.21
CA SER A 187 42.80 -13.36 -50.56
C SER A 187 44.02 -14.09 -50.02
N LEU A 188 43.93 -14.62 -48.79
CA LEU A 188 44.99 -15.41 -48.16
C LEU A 188 45.02 -16.84 -48.71
N SER A 189 43.87 -17.40 -49.09
CA SER A 189 43.81 -18.70 -49.78
C SER A 189 44.42 -18.63 -51.19
N HIS A 190 44.19 -17.53 -51.91
CA HIS A 190 44.80 -17.27 -53.21
C HIS A 190 46.32 -17.13 -53.09
N ASP A 191 46.80 -16.26 -52.20
CA ASP A 191 48.24 -16.10 -51.93
C ASP A 191 48.89 -17.42 -51.51
N PHE A 192 48.29 -18.16 -50.56
CA PHE A 192 48.77 -19.46 -50.10
C PHE A 192 48.93 -20.46 -51.27
N ASN A 193 47.94 -20.51 -52.17
CA ASN A 193 47.93 -21.50 -53.23
C ASN A 193 49.11 -21.35 -54.20
N GLY A 194 49.57 -20.13 -54.46
CA GLY A 194 50.69 -19.83 -55.36
C GLY A 194 52.09 -19.86 -54.73
N LEU A 195 52.21 -20.06 -53.41
CA LEU A 195 53.48 -19.96 -52.66
C LEU A 195 54.04 -21.31 -52.21
N ASN A 196 55.37 -21.44 -52.25
CA ASN A 196 56.10 -22.56 -51.65
C ASN A 196 56.56 -22.20 -50.23
N LEU A 197 55.76 -22.59 -49.24
CA LEU A 197 55.97 -22.25 -47.83
C LEU A 197 56.77 -23.33 -47.06
N SER A 198 57.30 -24.35 -47.73
CA SER A 198 58.00 -25.50 -47.08
C SER A 198 59.17 -25.08 -46.18
N LYS A 199 59.82 -23.95 -46.47
CA LYS A 199 60.94 -23.39 -45.69
C LYS A 199 60.53 -22.34 -44.64
N TYR A 200 59.23 -22.06 -44.51
CA TYR A 200 58.67 -20.97 -43.69
C TYR A 200 57.60 -21.44 -42.69
N ILE A 201 57.51 -22.76 -42.46
CA ILE A 201 56.47 -23.38 -41.62
C ILE A 201 56.56 -22.89 -40.17
N ALA A 202 57.77 -22.74 -39.61
CA ALA A 202 57.96 -22.30 -38.24
C ALA A 202 57.50 -20.84 -38.03
N GLU A 203 57.86 -19.94 -38.94
CA GLU A 203 57.50 -18.52 -38.87
C GLU A 203 56.01 -18.31 -39.16
N ALA A 204 55.43 -19.09 -40.09
CA ALA A 204 53.99 -19.11 -40.35
C ALA A 204 53.21 -19.55 -39.11
N VAL A 205 53.62 -20.65 -38.48
CA VAL A 205 53.03 -21.15 -37.22
C VAL A 205 53.15 -20.12 -36.10
N ALA A 206 54.33 -19.56 -35.85
CA ALA A 206 54.51 -18.52 -34.83
C ALA A 206 53.58 -17.32 -35.10
N SER A 207 53.43 -16.93 -36.37
CA SER A 207 52.56 -15.83 -36.78
C SER A 207 51.08 -16.11 -36.56
N ILE A 208 50.64 -17.35 -36.75
CA ILE A 208 49.27 -17.80 -36.46
C ILE A 208 49.00 -17.85 -34.95
N VAL A 209 49.93 -18.35 -34.14
CA VAL A 209 49.75 -18.47 -32.67
C VAL A 209 49.80 -17.10 -31.98
N GLU A 210 50.63 -16.17 -32.46
CA GLU A 210 50.67 -14.79 -31.97
C GLU A 210 49.46 -13.94 -32.39
N ALA A 211 48.73 -14.32 -33.45
CA ALA A 211 47.70 -13.50 -34.08
C ALA A 211 46.59 -13.06 -33.10
N LYS A 212 46.29 -11.76 -33.09
CA LYS A 212 45.22 -11.18 -32.25
C LYS A 212 43.85 -11.28 -32.93
N LEU A 213 43.40 -12.52 -33.15
CA LEU A 213 42.11 -12.85 -33.76
C LEU A 213 40.93 -12.31 -32.94
N LYS A 214 39.83 -11.90 -33.59
CA LYS A 214 38.52 -11.80 -32.93
C LYS A 214 37.83 -13.17 -32.95
N ILE A 215 36.74 -13.30 -32.19
CA ILE A 215 35.90 -14.51 -32.15
C ILE A 215 35.32 -14.84 -33.55
N SER A 216 35.08 -13.84 -34.40
CA SER A 216 34.68 -14.03 -35.80
C SER A 216 35.78 -14.66 -36.66
N ASP A 217 37.02 -14.23 -36.47
CA ASP A 217 38.14 -14.52 -37.39
C ASP A 217 38.74 -15.92 -37.21
N VAL A 218 38.36 -16.63 -36.14
CA VAL A 218 38.82 -17.99 -35.84
C VAL A 218 38.52 -18.96 -36.99
N ASN A 219 37.36 -18.84 -37.65
CA ASN A 219 36.98 -19.74 -38.74
C ASN A 219 37.87 -19.56 -39.98
N CYS A 220 38.34 -18.34 -40.26
CA CYS A 220 39.31 -18.06 -41.31
C CYS A 220 40.70 -18.61 -40.93
N ALA A 221 41.12 -18.44 -39.67
CA ALA A 221 42.40 -18.98 -39.19
C ALA A 221 42.43 -20.52 -39.25
N VAL A 222 41.35 -21.21 -38.87
CA VAL A 222 41.21 -22.68 -38.96
C VAL A 222 41.19 -23.17 -40.41
N HIS A 223 40.54 -22.42 -41.31
CA HIS A 223 40.57 -22.70 -42.77
C HIS A 223 41.99 -22.63 -43.33
N LEU A 224 42.74 -21.57 -43.02
CA LEU A 224 44.15 -21.45 -43.42
C LEU A 224 45.01 -22.57 -42.82
N CYS A 225 44.81 -22.92 -41.54
CA CYS A 225 45.49 -24.04 -40.91
C CYS A 225 45.17 -25.38 -41.59
N SER A 226 43.94 -25.57 -42.09
CA SER A 226 43.54 -26.76 -42.85
C SER A 226 44.29 -26.83 -44.19
N LEU A 227 44.38 -25.71 -44.93
CA LEU A 227 45.16 -25.63 -46.17
C LEU A 227 46.66 -25.93 -45.93
N PHE A 228 47.24 -25.40 -44.85
CA PHE A 228 48.61 -25.69 -44.44
C PHE A 228 48.80 -27.20 -44.13
N HIS A 229 47.93 -27.79 -43.31
CA HIS A 229 47.99 -29.21 -42.92
C HIS A 229 47.80 -30.18 -44.10
N GLN A 230 46.92 -29.84 -45.04
CA GLN A 230 46.68 -30.60 -46.27
C GLN A 230 47.87 -30.56 -47.24
N ARG A 231 48.71 -29.51 -47.19
CA ARG A 231 49.88 -29.35 -48.08
C ARG A 231 51.21 -29.75 -47.45
N TYR A 232 51.43 -29.50 -46.16
CA TYR A 232 52.72 -29.63 -45.49
C TYR A 232 52.64 -30.54 -44.26
N ALA A 233 53.43 -31.61 -44.21
CA ALA A 233 53.41 -32.57 -43.11
C ALA A 233 53.89 -31.97 -41.77
N ASP A 234 54.92 -31.12 -41.81
CA ASP A 234 55.58 -30.54 -40.62
C ASP A 234 54.72 -29.49 -39.90
N PHE A 235 53.61 -29.06 -40.50
CA PHE A 235 52.78 -27.97 -39.98
C PHE A 235 52.09 -28.33 -38.66
N ALA A 236 51.36 -29.44 -38.58
CA ALA A 236 50.63 -29.80 -37.36
C ALA A 236 51.54 -30.10 -36.15
N PRO A 237 52.66 -30.84 -36.28
CA PRO A 237 53.64 -31.00 -35.20
C PRO A 237 54.24 -29.67 -34.74
N SER A 238 54.59 -28.77 -35.68
CA SER A 238 55.11 -27.45 -35.35
C SER A 238 54.07 -26.60 -34.61
N LEU A 239 52.82 -26.59 -35.10
CA LEU A 239 51.71 -25.85 -34.50
C LEU A 239 51.43 -26.32 -33.07
N LEU A 240 51.39 -27.63 -32.83
CA LEU A 240 51.21 -28.20 -31.50
C LEU A 240 52.37 -27.85 -30.55
N GLN A 241 53.61 -27.89 -31.03
CA GLN A 241 54.78 -27.54 -30.20
C GLN A 241 54.78 -26.05 -29.81
N VAL A 242 54.44 -25.15 -30.74
CA VAL A 242 54.39 -23.71 -30.48
C VAL A 242 53.21 -23.34 -29.57
N TRP A 243 52.04 -23.96 -29.71
CA TRP A 243 50.94 -23.78 -28.76
C TRP A 243 51.32 -24.20 -27.33
N LYS A 244 52.00 -25.34 -27.16
CA LYS A 244 52.49 -25.77 -25.84
C LYS A 244 53.46 -24.76 -25.23
N LYS A 245 54.44 -24.27 -26.00
CA LYS A 245 55.37 -23.21 -25.55
C LYS A 245 54.66 -21.90 -25.20
N HIS A 246 53.66 -21.50 -25.99
CA HIS A 246 52.84 -20.30 -25.75
C HIS A 246 52.03 -20.41 -24.45
N PHE A 247 51.43 -21.56 -24.16
CA PHE A 247 50.71 -21.76 -22.90
C PHE A 247 51.64 -21.90 -21.69
N GLU A 248 52.86 -22.44 -21.85
CA GLU A 248 53.84 -22.47 -20.76
C GLU A 248 54.33 -21.06 -20.41
N ALA A 249 54.70 -20.25 -21.42
CA ALA A 249 55.08 -18.85 -21.22
C ALA A 249 53.95 -17.99 -20.59
N ARG A 250 52.69 -18.43 -20.70
CA ARG A 250 51.55 -17.80 -20.02
C ARG A 250 51.43 -18.15 -18.53
N LYS A 251 52.01 -19.25 -18.06
CA LYS A 251 52.07 -19.58 -16.62
C LYS A 251 53.02 -18.65 -15.87
N GLU A 252 53.98 -18.03 -16.57
CA GLU A 252 54.93 -17.04 -16.06
C GLU A 252 54.42 -15.58 -16.19
N GLU A 253 53.36 -15.33 -16.98
CA GLU A 253 52.82 -13.98 -17.23
C GLU A 253 51.97 -13.49 -16.04
N LYS A 254 52.50 -12.53 -15.26
CA LYS A 254 51.85 -12.00 -14.04
C LYS A 254 50.43 -11.42 -14.23
N THR A 255 50.07 -11.02 -15.45
CA THR A 255 48.76 -10.42 -15.77
C THR A 255 48.10 -11.21 -16.89
N PRO A 256 47.13 -12.10 -16.60
CA PRO A 256 46.58 -13.00 -17.61
C PRO A 256 45.79 -12.24 -18.68
N ASN A 257 46.19 -12.41 -19.94
CA ASN A 257 45.45 -11.84 -21.08
C ASN A 257 44.20 -12.68 -21.41
N ILE A 258 43.15 -12.52 -20.59
CA ILE A 258 41.88 -13.26 -20.68
C ILE A 258 41.26 -13.17 -22.08
N THR A 259 41.38 -12.01 -22.76
CA THR A 259 40.85 -11.81 -24.12
C THR A 259 41.54 -12.68 -25.16
N LYS A 260 42.87 -12.84 -25.09
CA LYS A 260 43.64 -13.74 -25.97
C LYS A 260 43.43 -15.21 -25.57
N LEU A 261 43.38 -15.52 -24.28
CA LEU A 261 43.08 -16.89 -23.80
C LEU A 261 41.69 -17.37 -24.27
N ARG A 262 40.69 -16.48 -24.32
CA ARG A 262 39.34 -16.77 -24.82
C ARG A 262 39.31 -17.20 -26.28
N THR A 263 40.07 -16.53 -27.15
CA THR A 263 40.16 -16.93 -28.57
C THR A 263 41.09 -18.11 -28.77
N ASP A 264 42.18 -18.21 -28.01
CA ASP A 264 43.14 -19.32 -28.10
C ASP A 264 42.51 -20.66 -27.69
N LEU A 265 41.75 -20.71 -26.60
CA LEU A 265 41.06 -21.94 -26.16
C LEU A 265 40.03 -22.41 -27.18
N ARG A 266 39.28 -21.48 -27.81
CA ARG A 266 38.39 -21.82 -28.93
C ARG A 266 39.20 -22.31 -30.14
N PHE A 267 40.30 -21.66 -30.48
CA PHE A 267 41.08 -21.98 -31.68
C PHE A 267 41.69 -23.38 -31.58
N ILE A 268 42.31 -23.76 -30.45
CA ILE A 268 42.81 -25.13 -30.27
C ILE A 268 41.69 -26.17 -30.22
N ALA A 269 40.49 -25.81 -29.76
CA ALA A 269 39.31 -26.67 -29.83
C ALA A 269 38.88 -26.92 -31.28
N GLU A 270 38.69 -25.88 -32.09
CA GLU A 270 38.34 -26.04 -33.52
C GLU A 270 39.44 -26.83 -34.27
N LEU A 271 40.74 -26.58 -34.03
CA LEU A 271 41.85 -27.36 -34.62
C LEU A 271 41.80 -28.86 -34.28
N THR A 272 41.22 -29.22 -33.14
CA THR A 272 41.01 -30.61 -32.71
C THR A 272 39.76 -31.22 -33.35
N ILE A 273 38.66 -30.45 -33.38
CA ILE A 273 37.41 -30.83 -34.03
C ILE A 273 37.64 -31.09 -35.52
N VAL A 274 38.32 -30.18 -36.24
CA VAL A 274 38.64 -30.35 -37.65
C VAL A 274 39.82 -31.29 -37.92
N GLY A 275 40.34 -32.01 -36.93
CA GLY A 275 41.31 -33.08 -37.12
C GLY A 275 42.70 -32.66 -37.64
N ILE A 276 43.14 -31.42 -37.36
CA ILE A 276 44.54 -31.00 -37.59
C ILE A 276 45.43 -31.51 -36.45
N PHE A 277 44.93 -31.46 -35.22
CA PHE A 277 45.47 -32.24 -34.11
C PHE A 277 44.72 -33.57 -34.00
N THR A 278 45.41 -34.63 -33.58
CA THR A 278 44.71 -35.86 -33.18
C THR A 278 43.93 -35.62 -31.89
N ASP A 279 42.85 -36.39 -31.67
CA ASP A 279 42.07 -36.34 -30.43
C ASP A 279 42.97 -36.41 -29.17
N LYS A 280 43.99 -37.27 -29.19
CA LYS A 280 44.90 -37.46 -28.05
C LYS A 280 45.71 -36.19 -27.74
N GLU A 281 46.17 -35.47 -28.76
CA GLU A 281 46.99 -34.28 -28.59
C GLU A 281 46.14 -33.05 -28.27
N GLY A 282 45.08 -32.85 -29.03
CA GLY A 282 44.18 -31.71 -28.93
C GLY A 282 43.38 -31.71 -27.63
N LEU A 283 42.71 -32.83 -27.31
CA LEU A 283 41.94 -32.95 -26.08
C LEU A 283 42.85 -32.85 -24.85
N SER A 284 44.05 -33.44 -24.87
CA SER A 284 45.00 -33.29 -23.76
C SER A 284 45.41 -31.84 -23.52
N LEU A 285 45.58 -31.04 -24.58
CA LEU A 285 45.93 -29.62 -24.48
C LEU A 285 44.76 -28.76 -23.96
N ILE A 286 43.55 -28.99 -24.49
CA ILE A 286 42.32 -28.31 -24.05
C ILE A 286 42.04 -28.63 -22.57
N TYR A 287 42.23 -29.88 -22.16
CA TYR A 287 41.99 -30.35 -20.80
C TYR A 287 42.95 -29.73 -19.79
N GLU A 288 44.25 -29.62 -20.13
CA GLU A 288 45.21 -28.89 -19.29
C GLU A 288 44.78 -27.44 -19.10
N GLN A 289 44.39 -26.74 -20.17
CA GLN A 289 44.03 -25.33 -20.10
C GLN A 289 42.70 -25.07 -19.36
N LEU A 290 41.70 -25.93 -19.51
CA LEU A 290 40.47 -25.85 -18.70
C LEU A 290 40.74 -26.17 -17.23
N LYS A 291 41.57 -27.19 -16.94
CA LYS A 291 41.99 -27.49 -15.57
C LYS A 291 42.76 -26.33 -14.93
N ASN A 292 43.61 -25.64 -15.69
CA ASN A 292 44.31 -24.44 -15.21
C ASN A 292 43.33 -23.31 -14.88
N ILE A 293 42.32 -23.07 -15.74
CA ILE A 293 41.24 -22.10 -15.48
C ILE A 293 40.46 -22.43 -14.19
N ILE A 294 40.06 -23.69 -13.99
CA ILE A 294 39.30 -24.14 -12.82
C ILE A 294 40.10 -24.02 -11.51
N ASN A 295 41.42 -24.17 -11.57
CA ASN A 295 42.28 -23.99 -10.40
C ASN A 295 42.55 -22.52 -10.07
N ALA A 296 42.45 -21.60 -11.04
CA ALA A 296 42.51 -20.16 -10.82
C ALA A 296 41.18 -19.59 -10.29
N ASP A 297 40.07 -19.89 -10.97
CA ASP A 297 38.73 -19.37 -10.67
C ASP A 297 38.02 -20.19 -9.57
N ARG A 298 38.62 -20.25 -8.37
CA ARG A 298 37.97 -20.86 -7.18
C ARG A 298 37.15 -19.86 -6.38
N GLU A 299 37.74 -18.70 -6.08
CA GLU A 299 37.09 -17.65 -5.26
C GLU A 299 36.55 -16.51 -6.10
N SER A 300 37.30 -16.03 -7.09
CA SER A 300 36.90 -14.99 -8.04
C SER A 300 36.86 -15.57 -9.45
N HIS A 301 35.76 -15.34 -10.17
CA HIS A 301 35.46 -16.05 -11.43
C HIS A 301 35.81 -15.19 -12.66
N THR A 302 37.09 -14.86 -12.79
CA THR A 302 37.60 -13.91 -13.79
C THR A 302 37.59 -14.47 -15.22
N HIS A 303 37.79 -15.77 -15.39
CA HIS A 303 37.82 -16.47 -16.66
C HIS A 303 36.44 -16.95 -17.14
N VAL A 304 35.34 -16.57 -16.48
CA VAL A 304 33.98 -17.04 -16.85
C VAL A 304 33.62 -16.75 -18.31
N SER A 305 34.10 -15.64 -18.88
CA SER A 305 33.90 -15.33 -20.30
C SER A 305 34.71 -16.22 -21.27
N VAL A 306 35.80 -16.85 -20.80
CA VAL A 306 36.55 -17.89 -21.53
C VAL A 306 35.72 -19.17 -21.55
N VAL A 307 35.22 -19.60 -20.38
CA VAL A 307 34.43 -20.83 -20.24
C VAL A 307 33.14 -20.76 -21.04
N ILE A 308 32.38 -19.67 -20.94
CA ILE A 308 31.14 -19.45 -21.72
C ILE A 308 31.44 -19.44 -23.24
N SER A 309 32.54 -18.81 -23.67
CA SER A 309 32.94 -18.79 -25.08
C SER A 309 33.33 -20.18 -25.60
N PHE A 310 34.03 -20.97 -24.79
CA PHE A 310 34.37 -22.36 -25.12
C PHE A 310 33.10 -23.22 -25.22
N CYS A 311 32.22 -23.18 -24.21
CA CYS A 311 30.98 -23.96 -24.18
C CYS A 311 30.06 -23.61 -25.36
N ARG A 312 29.85 -22.31 -25.64
CA ARG A 312 28.98 -21.83 -26.72
C ARG A 312 29.45 -22.26 -28.11
N HIS A 313 30.75 -22.27 -28.35
CA HIS A 313 31.29 -22.52 -29.68
C HIS A 313 31.72 -23.97 -29.91
N CYS A 314 32.30 -24.65 -28.92
CA CYS A 314 32.94 -25.96 -29.09
C CYS A 314 32.49 -27.02 -28.07
N GLY A 315 31.60 -26.67 -27.13
CA GLY A 315 31.13 -27.61 -26.10
C GLY A 315 30.24 -28.72 -26.66
N ASP A 316 29.60 -28.48 -27.80
CA ASP A 316 28.80 -29.45 -28.57
C ASP A 316 29.60 -30.69 -29.00
N ASP A 317 30.80 -30.47 -29.56
CA ASP A 317 31.69 -31.55 -29.99
C ASP A 317 32.70 -31.99 -28.91
N ILE A 318 33.27 -31.07 -28.12
CA ILE A 318 34.35 -31.41 -27.16
C ILE A 318 33.81 -31.94 -25.82
N ALA A 319 32.62 -31.50 -25.38
CA ALA A 319 32.10 -31.79 -24.04
C ALA A 319 30.67 -32.38 -24.04
N GLY A 320 30.14 -32.73 -25.20
CA GLY A 320 28.81 -33.34 -25.35
C GLY A 320 27.67 -32.44 -24.84
N LEU A 321 27.82 -31.12 -24.91
CA LEU A 321 26.82 -30.18 -24.41
C LEU A 321 25.62 -30.09 -25.34
N VAL A 322 24.43 -30.24 -24.78
CA VAL A 322 23.15 -29.95 -25.44
C VAL A 322 22.44 -28.87 -24.62
N PRO A 323 22.63 -27.57 -24.94
CA PRO A 323 22.11 -26.46 -24.16
C PRO A 323 20.59 -26.49 -23.95
N ARG A 324 20.10 -25.90 -22.86
CA ARG A 324 18.67 -25.82 -22.53
C ARG A 324 17.86 -25.14 -23.62
N LYS A 325 18.36 -24.06 -24.22
CA LYS A 325 17.75 -23.45 -25.42
C LYS A 325 17.63 -24.41 -26.61
N VAL A 326 18.62 -25.27 -26.84
CA VAL A 326 18.58 -26.27 -27.93
C VAL A 326 17.51 -27.32 -27.64
N LYS A 327 17.44 -27.85 -26.41
CA LYS A 327 16.39 -28.80 -26.00
C LYS A 327 14.99 -28.18 -26.10
N SER A 328 14.84 -26.95 -25.60
CA SER A 328 13.56 -26.22 -25.62
C SER A 328 13.10 -25.93 -27.04
N ALA A 329 13.99 -25.50 -27.93
CA ALA A 329 13.69 -25.26 -29.34
C ALA A 329 13.35 -26.56 -30.10
N ALA A 330 14.07 -27.66 -29.81
CA ALA A 330 13.77 -28.97 -30.37
C ALA A 330 12.36 -29.45 -30.00
N GLU A 331 12.00 -29.42 -28.71
CA GLU A 331 10.68 -29.87 -28.22
C GLU A 331 9.55 -28.91 -28.68
N LYS A 332 9.67 -27.61 -28.38
CA LYS A 332 8.62 -26.61 -28.59
C LYS A 332 8.31 -26.35 -30.07
N PHE A 333 9.30 -26.49 -30.95
CA PHE A 333 9.15 -26.21 -32.39
C PHE A 333 9.41 -27.43 -33.29
N ASN A 334 9.60 -28.63 -32.72
CA ASN A 334 9.85 -29.89 -33.45
C ASN A 334 11.09 -29.83 -34.38
N LEU A 335 12.17 -29.21 -33.91
CA LEU A 335 13.40 -28.95 -34.68
C LEU A 335 14.50 -30.00 -34.40
N SER A 336 14.90 -30.76 -35.42
CA SER A 336 15.95 -31.79 -35.29
C SER A 336 17.36 -31.20 -35.39
N PHE A 337 18.00 -30.92 -34.24
CA PHE A 337 19.39 -30.45 -34.19
C PHE A 337 20.42 -31.53 -34.58
N PRO A 338 21.67 -31.14 -34.93
CA PRO A 338 22.70 -32.09 -35.34
C PRO A 338 23.15 -33.05 -34.21
N PRO A 339 23.50 -34.31 -34.53
CA PRO A 339 24.09 -35.25 -33.58
C PRO A 339 25.57 -34.93 -33.28
N SER A 340 26.03 -35.31 -32.08
CA SER A 340 27.45 -35.25 -31.71
C SER A 340 28.17 -36.52 -32.22
N GLU A 341 28.92 -36.37 -33.31
CA GLU A 341 29.57 -37.50 -34.03
C GLU A 341 31.10 -37.39 -34.09
N ILE A 342 31.68 -36.24 -33.69
CA ILE A 342 33.09 -35.92 -33.98
C ILE A 342 34.06 -36.48 -32.93
N ILE A 343 33.67 -36.44 -31.66
CA ILE A 343 34.40 -36.97 -30.50
C ILE A 343 33.47 -37.94 -29.78
N SER A 344 33.99 -39.06 -29.28
CA SER A 344 33.17 -40.08 -28.60
C SER A 344 32.81 -39.68 -27.16
N PRO A 345 31.67 -40.15 -26.59
CA PRO A 345 31.21 -39.71 -25.28
C PRO A 345 32.21 -39.92 -24.13
N GLU A 346 33.01 -40.99 -24.20
CA GLU A 346 34.03 -41.31 -23.19
C GLU A 346 35.16 -40.27 -23.15
N LYS A 347 35.44 -39.64 -24.30
CA LYS A 347 36.39 -38.53 -24.45
C LYS A 347 35.77 -37.17 -24.06
N GLN A 348 34.45 -37.04 -24.17
CA GLN A 348 33.71 -35.81 -23.80
C GLN A 348 33.50 -35.70 -22.28
N GLN A 349 33.23 -36.81 -21.59
CA GLN A 349 32.89 -36.83 -20.16
C GLN A 349 33.89 -36.09 -19.24
N PRO A 350 35.23 -36.17 -19.42
CA PRO A 350 36.18 -35.42 -18.60
C PRO A 350 35.98 -33.90 -18.69
N PHE A 351 35.64 -33.38 -19.88
CA PHE A 351 35.36 -31.95 -20.07
C PHE A 351 34.03 -31.56 -19.44
N GLN A 352 32.99 -32.38 -19.61
CA GLN A 352 31.69 -32.14 -18.99
C GLN A 352 31.80 -32.09 -17.45
N ASN A 353 32.60 -32.98 -16.86
CA ASN A 353 32.87 -33.00 -15.42
C ASN A 353 33.57 -31.71 -14.95
N LEU A 354 34.64 -31.30 -15.64
CA LEU A 354 35.36 -30.03 -15.35
C LEU A 354 34.42 -28.81 -15.45
N LEU A 355 33.52 -28.78 -16.43
CA LEU A 355 32.58 -27.67 -16.60
C LEU A 355 31.49 -27.64 -15.51
N LYS A 356 30.99 -28.79 -15.07
CA LYS A 356 30.07 -28.90 -13.92
C LYS A 356 30.75 -28.53 -12.60
N GLU A 357 32.03 -28.86 -12.43
CA GLU A 357 32.86 -28.40 -11.29
C GLU A 357 33.00 -26.88 -11.29
N TYR A 358 33.34 -26.27 -12.44
CA TYR A 358 33.41 -24.82 -12.60
C TYR A 358 32.05 -24.14 -12.29
N PHE A 359 30.95 -24.67 -12.82
CA PHE A 359 29.61 -24.12 -12.56
C PHE A 359 29.20 -24.25 -11.09
N THR A 360 29.63 -25.31 -10.40
CA THR A 360 29.44 -25.48 -8.96
C THR A 360 30.23 -24.44 -8.15
N SER A 361 31.45 -24.11 -8.60
CA SER A 361 32.26 -23.01 -8.03
C SER A 361 31.58 -21.65 -8.24
N LEU A 362 31.15 -21.36 -9.48
CA LEU A 362 30.48 -20.12 -9.87
C LEU A 362 29.16 -19.92 -9.11
N THR A 363 28.42 -21.00 -8.87
CA THR A 363 27.18 -21.00 -8.09
C THR A 363 27.41 -20.69 -6.61
N LYS A 364 28.55 -21.12 -6.01
CA LYS A 364 28.92 -20.73 -4.65
C LYS A 364 29.26 -19.24 -4.56
N HIS A 365 30.03 -18.74 -5.53
CA HIS A 365 30.38 -17.32 -5.66
C HIS A 365 29.10 -16.46 -5.76
N LEU A 366 28.19 -16.78 -6.68
CA LEU A 366 26.93 -16.05 -6.84
C LEU A 366 26.07 -16.03 -5.56
N LYS A 367 26.05 -17.13 -4.79
CA LYS A 367 25.33 -17.20 -3.50
C LYS A 367 25.99 -16.39 -2.38
N ARG A 368 27.31 -16.21 -2.39
CA ARG A 368 28.01 -15.31 -1.47
C ARG A 368 27.62 -13.87 -1.78
N ASP A 369 27.90 -13.44 -3.00
CA ASP A 369 27.72 -12.05 -3.45
C ASP A 369 26.25 -11.60 -3.35
N HIS A 370 25.29 -12.50 -3.60
CA HIS A 370 23.86 -12.24 -3.37
C HIS A 370 23.53 -11.91 -1.91
N ARG A 371 24.11 -12.65 -0.95
CA ARG A 371 23.92 -12.40 0.49
C ARG A 371 24.61 -11.11 0.94
N GLU A 372 25.80 -10.83 0.42
CA GLU A 372 26.56 -9.62 0.73
C GLU A 372 25.87 -8.36 0.18
N LEU A 373 25.34 -8.44 -1.06
CA LEU A 373 24.52 -7.38 -1.66
C LEU A 373 23.26 -7.12 -0.81
N GLN A 374 22.50 -8.15 -0.46
CA GLN A 374 21.30 -8.00 0.39
C GLN A 374 21.62 -7.46 1.78
N ASN A 375 22.70 -7.91 2.42
CA ASN A 375 23.11 -7.38 3.73
C ASN A 375 23.51 -5.90 3.62
N THR A 376 24.18 -5.52 2.53
CA THR A 376 24.51 -4.12 2.23
C THR A 376 23.25 -3.29 2.00
N GLU A 377 22.26 -3.79 1.24
CA GLU A 377 20.96 -3.14 1.09
C GLU A 377 20.24 -2.95 2.42
N ARG A 378 20.14 -4.01 3.24
CA ARG A 378 19.49 -3.98 4.55
C ARG A 378 20.18 -2.96 5.47
N GLN A 379 21.51 -2.87 5.45
CA GLN A 379 22.25 -1.86 6.21
C GLN A 379 22.07 -0.44 5.64
N ASN A 380 22.07 -0.27 4.31
CA ASN A 380 21.82 1.01 3.66
C ASN A 380 20.42 1.55 3.96
N ARG A 381 19.39 0.68 3.94
CA ARG A 381 18.01 1.04 4.34
C ARG A 381 17.94 1.47 5.80
N ARG A 382 18.63 0.78 6.72
CA ARG A 382 18.72 1.18 8.15
C ARG A 382 19.41 2.53 8.33
N ILE A 383 20.53 2.78 7.63
CA ILE A 383 21.27 4.05 7.71
C ILE A 383 20.41 5.19 7.15
N LEU A 384 19.77 5.00 6.00
CA LEU A 384 18.86 5.98 5.40
C LEU A 384 17.69 6.33 6.34
N HIS A 385 17.13 5.33 7.05
CA HIS A 385 16.06 5.52 8.04
C HIS A 385 16.56 6.15 9.38
N SER A 386 17.86 6.06 9.67
CA SER A 386 18.47 6.60 10.90
C SER A 386 18.98 8.03 10.72
N LYS A 387 19.73 8.30 9.66
CA LYS A 387 20.37 9.59 9.37
C LYS A 387 19.57 10.47 8.41
N GLY A 388 18.69 9.88 7.59
CA GLY A 388 17.91 10.57 6.55
C GLY A 388 18.62 10.68 5.20
N GLU A 389 19.89 10.26 5.14
CA GLU A 389 20.78 10.35 3.98
C GLU A 389 21.74 9.15 3.93
N LEU A 390 22.37 8.92 2.78
CA LEU A 390 23.42 7.92 2.58
C LEU A 390 24.66 8.63 2.01
N SER A 391 25.85 8.35 2.57
CA SER A 391 27.12 8.87 2.03
C SER A 391 27.29 8.47 0.56
N GLU A 392 27.77 9.41 -0.27
CA GLU A 392 28.03 9.16 -1.69
C GLU A 392 28.98 7.98 -1.93
N ASP A 393 30.03 7.83 -1.13
CA ASP A 393 31.01 6.76 -1.32
C ASP A 393 30.39 5.40 -1.06
N ARG A 394 29.49 5.34 -0.08
CA ARG A 394 28.67 4.15 0.24
C ARG A 394 27.60 3.88 -0.82
N HIS A 395 27.14 4.91 -1.54
CA HIS A 395 26.28 4.76 -2.72
C HIS A 395 27.07 4.21 -3.92
N LYS A 396 28.22 4.81 -4.24
CA LYS A 396 29.14 4.39 -5.32
C LYS A 396 29.60 2.93 -5.13
N GLN A 397 30.05 2.57 -3.92
CA GLN A 397 30.40 1.18 -3.57
C GLN A 397 29.24 0.20 -3.78
N TYR A 398 28.01 0.58 -3.42
CA TYR A 398 26.83 -0.24 -3.65
C TYR A 398 26.52 -0.39 -5.15
N GLU A 399 26.59 0.68 -5.95
CA GLU A 399 26.40 0.61 -7.40
C GLU A 399 27.46 -0.27 -8.09
N GLU A 400 28.74 -0.15 -7.70
CA GLU A 400 29.82 -0.98 -8.22
C GLU A 400 29.61 -2.46 -7.89
N PHE A 401 29.23 -2.79 -6.64
CA PHE A 401 28.96 -4.16 -6.20
C PHE A 401 27.68 -4.73 -6.83
N ALA A 402 26.63 -3.93 -6.99
CA ALA A 402 25.44 -4.32 -7.73
C ALA A 402 25.76 -4.57 -9.22
N MET A 403 26.62 -3.75 -9.83
CA MET A 403 27.00 -3.90 -11.24
C MET A 403 27.94 -5.09 -11.47
N SER A 404 28.81 -5.45 -10.51
CA SER A 404 29.61 -6.69 -10.57
C SER A 404 28.71 -7.92 -10.38
N TYR A 405 27.80 -7.89 -9.40
CA TYR A 405 26.83 -8.95 -9.15
C TYR A 405 25.93 -9.21 -10.38
N GLN A 406 25.38 -8.17 -11.03
CA GLN A 406 24.55 -8.33 -12.22
C GLN A 406 25.32 -8.97 -13.39
N LYS A 407 26.61 -8.65 -13.55
CA LYS A 407 27.49 -9.34 -14.52
C LYS A 407 27.73 -10.80 -14.13
N LEU A 408 27.92 -11.09 -12.85
CA LEU A 408 28.09 -12.46 -12.34
C LEU A 408 26.83 -13.30 -12.54
N LEU A 409 25.66 -12.73 -12.27
CA LEU A 409 24.34 -13.35 -12.47
C LEU A 409 24.10 -13.68 -13.94
N ALA A 410 24.29 -12.73 -14.86
CA ALA A 410 24.11 -12.94 -16.30
C ALA A 410 25.10 -13.98 -16.87
N ASN A 411 26.35 -13.98 -16.41
CA ASN A 411 27.32 -15.02 -16.77
C ASN A 411 26.91 -16.40 -16.24
N SER A 412 26.42 -16.48 -15.00
CA SER A 412 25.95 -17.72 -14.39
C SER A 412 24.74 -18.30 -15.13
N GLN A 413 23.76 -17.45 -15.49
CA GLN A 413 22.61 -17.82 -16.31
C GLN A 413 23.04 -18.33 -17.69
N SER A 414 23.99 -17.65 -18.34
CA SER A 414 24.48 -18.10 -19.66
C SER A 414 25.29 -19.39 -19.60
N LEU A 415 25.94 -19.72 -18.48
CA LEU A 415 26.62 -21.01 -18.31
C LEU A 415 25.64 -22.12 -17.92
N ALA A 416 24.64 -21.82 -17.09
CA ALA A 416 23.55 -22.74 -16.73
C ALA A 416 22.79 -23.23 -17.98
N ASP A 417 22.39 -22.31 -18.87
CA ASP A 417 21.77 -22.63 -20.17
C ASP A 417 22.67 -23.55 -21.03
N LEU A 418 23.97 -23.26 -21.13
CA LEU A 418 24.91 -24.04 -21.94
C LEU A 418 25.19 -25.45 -21.39
N LEU A 419 25.11 -25.65 -20.07
CA LEU A 419 25.31 -26.96 -19.42
C LEU A 419 23.99 -27.73 -19.16
N ASP A 420 22.85 -27.10 -19.43
CA ASP A 420 21.50 -27.51 -19.01
C ASP A 420 21.36 -27.74 -17.49
N GLU A 421 22.11 -26.97 -16.70
CA GLU A 421 22.00 -26.96 -15.25
C GLU A 421 20.94 -25.97 -14.78
N ASN A 422 20.36 -26.22 -13.60
CA ASN A 422 19.46 -25.25 -12.97
C ASN A 422 20.26 -24.13 -12.30
N MET A 423 19.80 -22.89 -12.46
CA MET A 423 20.26 -21.79 -11.63
C MET A 423 19.99 -22.10 -10.15
N PRO A 424 20.85 -21.65 -9.22
CA PRO A 424 20.52 -21.66 -7.80
C PRO A 424 19.26 -20.85 -7.54
N ASP A 425 18.47 -21.28 -6.56
CA ASP A 425 17.52 -20.38 -5.92
C ASP A 425 18.27 -19.23 -5.23
N LEU A 426 17.74 -18.03 -5.42
CA LEU A 426 18.28 -16.74 -5.00
C LEU A 426 17.12 -15.95 -4.38
N PRO A 427 16.83 -16.17 -3.07
CA PRO A 427 15.65 -15.63 -2.43
C PRO A 427 15.65 -14.10 -2.49
N GLN A 428 14.76 -13.52 -3.29
CA GLN A 428 14.55 -12.08 -3.27
C GLN A 428 13.79 -11.72 -1.99
N ASP A 429 14.27 -10.71 -1.26
CA ASP A 429 13.51 -10.07 -0.18
C ASP A 429 12.27 -9.41 -0.79
N LYS A 430 11.18 -10.18 -0.94
CA LYS A 430 9.85 -9.60 -1.16
C LYS A 430 9.59 -8.64 0.00
N PRO A 431 8.95 -7.47 -0.23
CA PRO A 431 8.56 -6.55 0.85
C PRO A 431 7.37 -7.12 1.64
N THR A 432 7.55 -8.29 2.23
CA THR A 432 6.66 -8.86 3.24
C THR A 432 6.87 -8.10 4.55
N PRO A 433 5.84 -7.50 5.14
CA PRO A 433 5.93 -7.07 6.54
C PRO A 433 6.10 -8.32 7.39
N GLU A 434 7.26 -8.47 8.04
CA GLU A 434 7.57 -9.62 8.88
C GLU A 434 6.60 -9.69 10.07
N GLU A 435 6.02 -10.86 10.33
CA GLU A 435 5.08 -11.05 11.44
C GLU A 435 5.83 -10.96 12.79
N HIS A 436 5.63 -9.87 13.52
CA HIS A 436 6.22 -9.69 14.86
C HIS A 436 5.25 -10.20 15.94
N GLY A 437 5.66 -11.27 16.64
CA GLY A 437 4.96 -11.79 17.82
C GLY A 437 5.21 -10.93 19.08
N PRO A 438 4.37 -11.07 20.13
CA PRO A 438 4.42 -10.20 21.30
C PRO A 438 5.47 -10.63 22.34
N GLY A 439 6.28 -9.68 22.80
CA GLY A 439 7.19 -9.84 23.93
C GLY A 439 8.46 -9.01 23.76
N ILE A 440 8.63 -7.98 24.58
CA ILE A 440 9.87 -7.19 24.67
C ILE A 440 10.45 -7.39 26.06
N ASP A 441 11.71 -7.85 26.12
CA ASP A 441 12.54 -7.90 27.31
C ASP A 441 13.88 -7.21 26.98
N ILE A 442 14.52 -6.62 27.98
CA ILE A 442 15.39 -5.44 27.84
C ILE A 442 16.83 -5.76 27.38
N PHE A 443 17.19 -7.03 27.23
CA PHE A 443 18.59 -7.48 27.07
C PHE A 443 19.04 -7.84 25.63
N THR A 444 18.42 -7.28 24.57
CA THR A 444 18.99 -7.37 23.21
C THR A 444 18.60 -6.17 22.34
N PRO A 445 19.55 -5.41 21.74
CA PRO A 445 19.25 -4.23 20.92
C PRO A 445 18.73 -4.62 19.52
N GLY A 446 17.42 -4.93 19.43
CA GLY A 446 16.79 -5.55 18.25
C GLY A 446 15.54 -4.85 17.71
N LYS A 447 15.74 -3.83 16.85
CA LYS A 447 14.72 -3.04 16.11
C LYS A 447 13.79 -2.15 16.97
N PRO A 448 13.38 -0.96 16.46
CA PRO A 448 12.23 -0.23 16.98
C PRO A 448 10.93 -1.00 16.68
N GLY A 449 9.96 -0.97 17.60
CA GLY A 449 8.68 -1.66 17.43
C GLY A 449 7.71 -0.92 16.49
N ASP A 450 6.97 -1.67 15.68
CA ASP A 450 5.88 -1.12 14.85
C ASP A 450 4.72 -0.63 15.74
N TYR A 451 4.55 0.69 15.82
CA TYR A 451 3.31 1.29 16.28
C TYR A 451 2.25 1.08 15.19
N ASP A 452 1.19 0.32 15.49
CA ASP A 452 0.19 -0.07 14.49
C ASP A 452 -0.79 1.08 14.15
N LEU A 453 -0.35 1.93 13.21
CA LEU A 453 -0.92 3.20 12.74
C LEU A 453 -2.24 3.07 11.94
N GLU A 454 -3.19 2.26 12.40
CA GLU A 454 -4.52 2.08 11.77
C GLU A 454 -5.36 3.36 11.60
N GLY A 455 -5.00 4.47 12.25
CA GLY A 455 -5.62 5.78 12.04
C GLY A 455 -5.00 6.62 10.92
N GLY A 456 -3.93 6.14 10.27
CA GLY A 456 -3.11 6.92 9.34
C GLY A 456 -2.29 8.02 10.02
N ILE A 457 -1.64 8.85 9.19
CA ILE A 457 -0.79 9.96 9.63
C ILE A 457 -1.60 11.03 10.37
N TRP A 458 -2.84 11.28 9.93
CA TRP A 458 -3.73 12.31 10.44
C TRP A 458 -4.51 11.87 11.69
N GLU A 459 -5.31 12.78 12.25
CA GLU A 459 -6.15 12.49 13.41
C GLU A 459 -7.52 11.94 13.00
N ASP A 460 -8.10 12.53 11.95
CA ASP A 460 -9.35 12.16 11.30
C ASP A 460 -9.29 12.48 9.79
N GLU A 461 -10.38 12.20 9.07
CA GLU A 461 -10.50 12.48 7.63
C GLU A 461 -10.74 13.97 7.32
N ASP A 462 -11.16 14.80 8.28
CA ASP A 462 -11.40 16.24 8.05
C ASP A 462 -10.08 17.02 8.06
N ALA A 463 -9.20 16.74 9.03
CA ALA A 463 -7.81 17.19 9.04
C ALA A 463 -7.06 16.71 7.78
N ARG A 464 -7.26 15.44 7.40
CA ARG A 464 -6.69 14.91 6.14
C ARG A 464 -7.15 15.71 4.92
N ASN A 465 -8.45 16.00 4.80
CA ASN A 465 -8.98 16.85 3.74
C ASN A 465 -8.46 18.29 3.82
N PHE A 466 -8.13 18.81 5.01
CA PHE A 466 -7.53 20.14 5.14
C PHE A 466 -6.07 20.19 4.69
N TYR A 467 -5.27 19.15 4.93
CA TYR A 467 -3.83 19.14 4.59
C TYR A 467 -3.46 18.47 3.26
N GLU A 468 -4.23 17.48 2.78
CA GLU A 468 -3.93 16.74 1.52
C GLU A 468 -4.76 17.23 0.32
N ASN A 469 -5.99 17.68 0.52
CA ASN A 469 -6.92 18.03 -0.56
C ASN A 469 -6.84 19.54 -0.87
N LEU A 470 -5.82 19.93 -1.63
CA LEU A 470 -5.59 21.29 -2.15
C LEU A 470 -6.24 21.48 -3.53
N ILE A 471 -6.61 22.72 -3.89
CA ILE A 471 -7.04 23.03 -5.27
C ILE A 471 -5.83 23.04 -6.21
N ASP A 472 -5.90 22.24 -7.29
CA ASP A 472 -4.92 22.33 -8.37
C ASP A 472 -5.11 23.61 -9.20
N LEU A 473 -4.41 24.68 -8.81
CA LEU A 473 -4.41 25.94 -9.56
C LEU A 473 -3.95 25.77 -11.01
N LYS A 474 -3.11 24.77 -11.35
CA LYS A 474 -2.64 24.58 -12.74
C LYS A 474 -3.74 24.10 -13.70
N ALA A 475 -4.80 23.49 -13.17
CA ALA A 475 -5.98 23.11 -13.96
C ALA A 475 -6.88 24.30 -14.32
N PHE A 476 -6.83 25.40 -13.57
CA PHE A 476 -7.70 26.57 -13.75
C PHE A 476 -6.95 27.79 -14.33
N VAL A 477 -5.67 27.97 -14.00
CA VAL A 477 -4.87 29.14 -14.36
C VAL A 477 -4.22 28.96 -15.74
N PRO A 478 -4.25 29.96 -16.65
CA PRO A 478 -3.53 29.90 -17.92
C PRO A 478 -2.02 29.69 -17.75
N ALA A 479 -1.46 28.71 -18.47
CA ALA A 479 -0.04 28.29 -18.38
C ALA A 479 1.01 29.35 -18.74
N ILE A 480 0.61 30.57 -19.09
CA ILE A 480 1.51 31.73 -19.24
C ILE A 480 1.91 32.26 -17.84
N LEU A 481 1.03 32.19 -16.85
CA LEU A 481 1.20 32.83 -15.53
C LEU A 481 2.16 32.07 -14.56
N PHE A 482 2.60 30.86 -14.91
CA PHE A 482 3.54 30.07 -14.12
C PHE A 482 4.73 29.51 -14.92
N LYS A 483 4.86 29.86 -16.21
CA LYS A 483 5.86 29.28 -17.13
C LYS A 483 7.32 29.65 -16.82
N ASP A 484 7.55 30.76 -16.13
CA ASP A 484 8.91 31.15 -15.72
C ASP A 484 9.41 30.39 -14.49
N ASN A 485 8.50 29.80 -13.70
CA ASN A 485 8.88 29.05 -12.49
C ASN A 485 9.35 27.61 -12.79
N GLU A 486 9.21 27.11 -14.03
CA GLU A 486 9.79 25.83 -14.45
C GLU A 486 11.30 25.93 -14.72
N LYS A 487 11.82 27.14 -14.98
CA LYS A 487 13.24 27.41 -15.28
C LYS A 487 14.10 27.55 -14.02
N SER A 488 13.53 27.97 -12.90
CA SER A 488 14.24 28.15 -11.63
C SER A 488 14.59 26.83 -10.96
N CYS A 489 13.73 25.81 -11.09
CA CYS A 489 13.95 24.49 -10.48
C CYS A 489 15.13 23.71 -11.08
N GLN A 490 15.42 23.85 -12.38
CA GLN A 490 16.47 23.08 -13.05
C GLN A 490 17.91 23.56 -12.77
N ASN A 491 18.09 24.78 -12.23
CA ASN A 491 19.40 25.40 -12.05
C ASN A 491 20.04 25.21 -10.66
N LYS A 492 19.38 24.51 -9.72
CA LYS A 492 19.91 24.29 -8.35
C LYS A 492 20.82 23.06 -8.22
N ASP A 493 20.73 22.09 -9.14
CA ASP A 493 21.50 20.82 -9.08
C ASP A 493 22.89 20.89 -9.77
N SER A 494 23.25 22.01 -10.39
CA SER A 494 24.40 22.09 -11.32
C SER A 494 25.59 22.95 -10.86
N ASN A 495 25.68 23.31 -9.57
CA ASN A 495 26.73 24.18 -9.03
C ASN A 495 27.25 23.68 -7.66
N LYS A 496 28.16 22.69 -7.67
CA LYS A 496 28.97 22.36 -6.48
C LYS A 496 30.34 21.72 -6.75
N ASP A 497 30.93 21.99 -7.92
CA ASP A 497 32.33 21.67 -8.23
C ASP A 497 33.23 22.89 -8.00
N ASP A 498 33.84 23.02 -6.81
CA ASP A 498 35.25 23.46 -6.61
C ASP A 498 35.60 23.53 -5.10
N CYS A 499 36.42 22.58 -4.61
CA CYS A 499 37.39 22.83 -3.54
C CYS A 499 38.42 21.67 -3.49
N LYS A 500 39.68 21.94 -3.11
CA LYS A 500 40.83 21.08 -3.47
C LYS A 500 41.51 20.35 -2.31
N GLU A 501 41.96 19.15 -2.64
CA GLU A 501 43.12 18.38 -2.12
C GLU A 501 43.72 18.75 -0.74
N ALA A 502 43.58 17.85 0.23
CA ALA A 502 44.48 17.79 1.40
C ALA A 502 44.66 16.36 1.96
N LYS A 503 45.65 15.63 1.41
CA LYS A 503 46.41 14.48 1.99
C LYS A 503 45.71 13.35 2.76
N GLU A 504 45.97 12.11 2.32
CA GLU A 504 45.88 10.88 3.15
C GLU A 504 46.71 10.98 4.45
N PRO A 505 46.32 10.22 5.48
CA PRO A 505 47.16 9.08 5.88
C PRO A 505 46.43 7.72 5.80
N LYS A 506 47.19 6.63 5.92
CA LYS A 506 46.76 5.25 5.62
C LYS A 506 46.32 4.44 6.84
N ASP A 507 45.52 3.41 6.55
CA ASP A 507 45.40 2.11 7.21
C ASP A 507 45.60 2.04 8.74
N ASN A 508 44.52 1.68 9.44
CA ASN A 508 44.49 0.33 10.02
C ASN A 508 43.06 -0.20 10.18
N LYS A 509 42.95 -1.53 10.29
CA LYS A 509 41.66 -2.22 10.53
C LYS A 509 41.44 -2.42 12.02
N GLU A 510 40.23 -2.13 12.48
CA GLU A 510 39.52 -2.97 13.46
C GLU A 510 38.01 -2.77 13.29
N VAL A 511 37.21 -3.69 13.82
CA VAL A 511 35.73 -3.69 13.68
C VAL A 511 35.13 -3.31 15.03
N PRO A 512 34.44 -2.15 15.15
CA PRO A 512 33.84 -1.73 16.42
C PRO A 512 32.73 -2.68 16.90
N ASN A 513 32.61 -2.80 18.22
CA ASN A 513 31.56 -3.57 18.88
C ASN A 513 30.26 -2.73 18.97
N PRO A 514 29.06 -3.32 19.19
CA PRO A 514 27.82 -2.53 19.22
C PRO A 514 27.74 -1.44 20.30
N ASP A 515 28.49 -1.60 21.40
CA ASP A 515 28.32 -0.79 22.62
C ASP A 515 28.96 0.61 22.52
N ASP A 516 29.95 0.81 21.65
CA ASP A 516 30.58 2.14 21.44
C ASP A 516 29.63 3.13 20.74
N LEU A 517 28.62 2.62 20.02
CA LEU A 517 27.71 3.44 19.20
C LEU A 517 26.75 4.31 20.03
N GLU A 518 26.52 4.00 21.30
CA GLU A 518 25.66 4.80 22.18
C GLU A 518 26.41 6.04 22.70
N LEU A 519 27.71 5.93 22.96
CA LEU A 519 28.57 7.05 23.38
C LEU A 519 28.89 8.01 22.22
N GLU A 520 29.03 7.50 21.00
CA GLU A 520 29.23 8.33 19.79
C GLU A 520 27.98 9.15 19.43
N LEU A 521 26.78 8.73 19.89
CA LEU A 521 25.53 9.49 19.72
C LEU A 521 25.35 10.65 20.71
N GLU A 522 25.97 10.59 21.89
CA GLU A 522 25.94 11.69 22.86
C GLU A 522 27.05 12.73 22.61
N ASN A 523 28.23 12.30 22.13
CA ASN A 523 29.41 13.16 21.93
C ASN A 523 29.54 13.80 20.53
N LEU A 524 28.44 14.00 19.78
CA LEU A 524 28.47 14.81 18.57
C LEU A 524 28.58 16.31 18.93
N GLU A 525 29.83 16.76 19.04
CA GLU A 525 30.23 18.12 19.38
C GLU A 525 29.52 19.19 18.54
N ILE A 526 29.28 20.34 19.18
CA ILE A 526 28.87 21.55 18.46
C ILE A 526 30.11 22.08 17.73
N ASN A 527 30.23 21.76 16.44
CA ASN A 527 31.24 22.37 15.57
C ASN A 527 30.81 23.81 15.22
N ASP A 528 30.77 24.68 16.24
CA ASP A 528 30.70 26.13 16.13
C ASP A 528 32.04 26.62 15.56
N ASP A 529 32.09 26.81 14.24
CA ASP A 529 32.98 27.83 13.68
C ASP A 529 32.53 28.34 12.31
N ALA A 530 33.01 29.52 11.93
CA ALA A 530 32.89 30.13 10.61
C ALA A 530 31.46 30.41 10.07
N LEU A 531 30.67 31.20 10.81
CA LEU A 531 29.95 32.33 10.20
C LEU A 531 29.78 33.49 11.20
N GLU A 532 30.90 34.15 11.52
CA GLU A 532 30.86 35.51 12.07
C GLU A 532 30.26 36.46 11.02
N LEU A 533 29.08 36.98 11.31
CA LEU A 533 28.52 38.16 10.65
C LEU A 533 28.07 39.11 11.76
N GLU A 534 28.71 40.27 11.82
CA GLU A 534 28.33 41.35 12.74
C GLU A 534 26.89 41.79 12.45
N GLY A 535 26.06 41.85 13.50
CA GLY A 535 24.63 42.13 13.37
C GLY A 535 23.94 42.14 14.73
N GLY A 536 24.10 43.22 15.48
CA GLY A 536 23.43 43.42 16.78
C GLY A 536 21.95 43.84 16.62
N ASP A 537 21.13 43.49 17.60
CA ASP A 537 19.76 43.98 17.92
C ASP A 537 18.66 44.07 16.82
N GLU A 538 18.96 43.84 15.54
CA GLU A 538 18.09 44.17 14.41
C GLU A 538 16.80 43.32 14.26
N ALA A 539 16.55 42.26 15.04
CA ALA A 539 15.44 41.34 14.75
C ALA A 539 14.10 41.69 15.44
N GLU A 540 14.13 42.27 16.65
CA GLU A 540 12.94 42.88 17.25
C GLU A 540 12.61 44.21 16.54
N ASP A 541 13.65 44.82 15.95
CA ASP A 541 13.57 45.93 15.01
C ASP A 541 13.08 45.48 13.61
N LEU A 542 13.35 44.26 13.13
CA LEU A 542 12.96 43.80 11.78
C LEU A 542 11.45 43.80 11.57
N THR A 543 10.67 43.36 12.56
CA THR A 543 9.19 43.45 12.46
C THR A 543 8.70 44.90 12.46
N LYS A 544 9.49 45.82 13.04
CA LYS A 544 9.19 47.25 13.13
C LYS A 544 9.59 47.98 11.85
N LYS A 545 10.84 47.82 11.40
CA LYS A 545 11.34 48.17 10.06
C LYS A 545 10.40 47.68 8.96
N LEU A 546 9.87 46.46 9.01
CA LEU A 546 8.92 45.97 7.99
C LEU A 546 7.54 46.66 8.02
N LEU A 547 7.18 47.32 9.12
CA LEU A 547 6.00 48.18 9.23
C LEU A 547 6.35 49.63 8.83
N ASP A 548 7.49 50.16 9.27
CA ASP A 548 7.98 51.49 8.93
C ASP A 548 8.31 51.60 7.41
N GLU A 549 8.89 50.56 6.80
CA GLU A 549 9.04 50.38 5.35
C GLU A 549 7.68 50.33 4.64
N GLN A 550 6.64 49.78 5.29
CA GLN A 550 5.31 49.68 4.70
C GLN A 550 4.59 51.03 4.70
N GLU A 551 4.78 51.86 5.73
CA GLU A 551 4.32 53.26 5.72
C GLU A 551 5.06 54.09 4.66
N GLN A 552 6.38 53.89 4.47
CA GLN A 552 7.16 54.59 3.44
C GLN A 552 6.87 54.12 2.01
N GLU A 553 6.73 52.81 1.76
CA GLU A 553 6.31 52.26 0.45
C GLU A 553 4.92 52.76 0.03
N ASP A 554 4.11 53.25 0.97
CA ASP A 554 2.77 53.71 0.67
C ASP A 554 2.66 55.18 0.26
N GLU A 555 3.65 56.04 0.53
CA GLU A 555 3.69 57.44 0.05
C GLU A 555 4.24 57.61 -1.39
N GLU A 556 5.28 56.87 -1.81
CA GLU A 556 5.96 57.13 -3.10
C GLU A 556 5.28 56.50 -4.36
N ALA A 557 4.30 55.61 -4.20
CA ALA A 557 3.79 54.74 -5.26
C ALA A 557 2.79 55.39 -6.26
N SER A 558 3.20 56.47 -6.94
CA SER A 558 2.33 57.37 -7.74
C SER A 558 1.80 56.82 -9.09
N THR A 559 2.20 55.63 -9.54
CA THR A 559 1.97 55.15 -10.94
C THR A 559 1.26 53.80 -11.09
N GLY A 560 0.40 53.40 -10.13
CA GLY A 560 -0.31 52.11 -10.20
C GLY A 560 -1.60 51.97 -9.37
N SER A 561 -2.30 53.07 -9.09
CA SER A 561 -3.32 53.18 -8.03
C SER A 561 -4.37 52.05 -7.95
N HIS A 562 -4.99 51.66 -9.07
CA HIS A 562 -6.10 50.69 -9.04
C HIS A 562 -5.66 49.28 -8.62
N LEU A 563 -4.50 48.79 -9.08
CA LEU A 563 -4.03 47.45 -8.70
C LEU A 563 -3.49 47.43 -7.26
N LYS A 564 -2.85 48.52 -6.81
CA LYS A 564 -2.44 48.68 -5.41
C LYS A 564 -3.67 48.57 -4.47
N LEU A 565 -4.73 49.34 -4.74
CA LEU A 565 -5.96 49.30 -3.95
C LEU A 565 -6.63 47.91 -3.90
N ILE A 566 -6.55 47.11 -4.96
CA ILE A 566 -7.06 45.72 -4.96
C ILE A 566 -6.23 44.84 -4.04
N VAL A 567 -4.89 44.93 -4.09
CA VAL A 567 -3.99 44.13 -3.25
C VAL A 567 -4.13 44.52 -1.78
N ASP A 568 -4.19 45.81 -1.48
CA ASP A 568 -4.33 46.30 -0.11
C ASP A 568 -5.70 45.90 0.48
N ALA A 569 -6.78 45.94 -0.30
CA ALA A 569 -8.09 45.42 0.08
C ALA A 569 -8.10 43.90 0.30
N PHE A 570 -7.39 43.13 -0.54
CA PHE A 570 -7.21 41.69 -0.37
C PHE A 570 -6.49 41.37 0.94
N LEU A 571 -5.40 42.08 1.25
CA LEU A 571 -4.66 41.90 2.51
C LEU A 571 -5.49 42.30 3.75
N GLN A 572 -6.34 43.32 3.65
CA GLN A 572 -7.32 43.65 4.70
C GLN A 572 -8.43 42.60 4.85
N GLN A 573 -8.82 41.91 3.77
CA GLN A 573 -9.81 40.84 3.81
C GLN A 573 -9.24 39.52 4.35
N LEU A 574 -7.95 39.24 4.13
CA LEU A 574 -7.27 37.98 4.43
C LEU A 574 -7.47 37.44 5.89
N PRO A 575 -7.43 38.26 6.97
CA PRO A 575 -7.70 37.81 8.34
C PRO A 575 -9.14 37.32 8.61
N ASN A 576 -10.03 37.43 7.63
CA ASN A 576 -11.41 36.94 7.67
C ASN A 576 -11.59 35.62 6.88
N CYS A 577 -10.56 35.13 6.18
CA CYS A 577 -10.60 33.88 5.41
C CYS A 577 -10.41 32.63 6.31
N VAL A 578 -11.19 32.55 7.38
CA VAL A 578 -11.10 31.54 8.45
C VAL A 578 -11.81 30.21 8.14
N ASN A 579 -11.90 29.85 6.85
CA ASN A 579 -12.33 28.51 6.43
C ASN A 579 -11.71 28.13 5.08
N ARG A 580 -11.72 26.82 4.78
CA ARG A 580 -11.11 26.23 3.58
C ARG A 580 -11.57 26.91 2.28
N ASP A 581 -12.88 27.04 2.09
CA ASP A 581 -13.44 27.50 0.80
C ASP A 581 -13.20 29.01 0.58
N LEU A 582 -13.08 29.80 1.65
CA LEU A 582 -12.66 31.21 1.59
C LEU A 582 -11.17 31.37 1.29
N ILE A 583 -10.29 30.60 1.96
CA ILE A 583 -8.84 30.73 1.75
C ILE A 583 -8.41 30.18 0.39
N ASP A 584 -9.04 29.11 -0.09
CA ASP A 584 -8.83 28.56 -1.43
C ASP A 584 -9.31 29.54 -2.51
N LYS A 585 -10.44 30.23 -2.27
CA LYS A 585 -10.90 31.30 -3.16
C LYS A 585 -9.93 32.49 -3.16
N ALA A 586 -9.37 32.85 -2.01
CA ALA A 586 -8.34 33.89 -1.92
C ALA A 586 -7.06 33.48 -2.69
N ALA A 587 -6.65 32.20 -2.65
CA ALA A 587 -5.54 31.69 -3.45
C ALA A 587 -5.79 31.81 -4.96
N MET A 588 -6.99 31.44 -5.43
CA MET A 588 -7.39 31.60 -6.84
C MET A 588 -7.41 33.07 -7.27
N ASP A 589 -8.04 33.95 -6.48
CA ASP A 589 -8.16 35.37 -6.77
C ASP A 589 -6.77 36.04 -6.85
N PHE A 590 -5.89 35.75 -5.90
CA PHE A 590 -4.52 36.26 -5.90
C PHE A 590 -3.71 35.76 -7.11
N CYS A 591 -3.81 34.47 -7.43
CA CYS A 591 -3.09 33.88 -8.57
C CYS A 591 -3.55 34.43 -9.94
N MET A 592 -4.85 34.74 -10.09
CA MET A 592 -5.44 35.26 -11.33
C MET A 592 -5.23 36.78 -11.49
N ASN A 593 -5.52 37.56 -10.45
CA ASN A 593 -5.71 39.01 -10.55
C ASN A 593 -4.55 39.83 -9.95
N MET A 594 -3.71 39.22 -9.09
CA MET A 594 -2.71 39.95 -8.29
C MET A 594 -1.28 39.38 -8.38
N ASN A 595 -1.03 38.33 -9.16
CA ASN A 595 0.27 37.65 -9.26
C ASN A 595 1.36 38.52 -9.94
N THR A 596 2.04 39.36 -9.16
CA THR A 596 3.25 40.10 -9.57
C THR A 596 4.35 39.92 -8.52
N LYS A 597 5.63 40.06 -8.91
CA LYS A 597 6.77 39.86 -7.99
C LYS A 597 6.75 40.83 -6.79
N ALA A 598 6.21 42.05 -6.96
CA ALA A 598 6.02 43.00 -5.86
C ALA A 598 4.88 42.56 -4.93
N ASN A 599 3.73 42.17 -5.48
CA ASN A 599 2.58 41.72 -4.69
C ASN A 599 2.88 40.43 -3.91
N ARG A 600 3.68 39.52 -4.48
CA ARG A 600 4.14 38.31 -3.78
C ARG A 600 5.00 38.66 -2.56
N LYS A 601 5.88 39.66 -2.65
CA LYS A 601 6.61 40.19 -1.48
C LYS A 601 5.70 40.84 -0.44
N LYS A 602 4.75 41.69 -0.84
CA LYS A 602 3.75 42.27 0.09
C LYS A 602 2.93 41.16 0.78
N LEU A 603 2.55 40.09 0.07
CA LEU A 603 1.90 38.91 0.64
C LEU A 603 2.80 38.20 1.67
N VAL A 604 4.06 37.92 1.35
CA VAL A 604 4.99 37.27 2.31
C VAL A 604 5.18 38.12 3.58
N ARG A 605 5.37 39.44 3.46
CA ARG A 605 5.41 40.35 4.62
C ARG A 605 4.13 40.22 5.46
N ALA A 606 2.95 40.32 4.84
CA ALA A 606 1.66 40.23 5.54
C ALA A 606 1.38 38.85 6.19
N LEU A 607 1.87 37.75 5.60
CA LEU A 607 1.79 36.41 6.18
C LEU A 607 2.74 36.22 7.37
N PHE A 608 3.88 36.92 7.42
CA PHE A 608 4.83 36.86 8.52
C PHE A 608 4.39 37.67 9.76
N ILE A 609 3.80 38.85 9.53
CA ILE A 609 3.34 39.80 10.58
C ILE A 609 1.92 39.41 11.08
N VAL A 610 1.70 38.12 11.37
CA VAL A 610 0.48 37.65 12.04
C VAL A 610 0.45 38.15 13.49
N PRO A 611 -0.63 38.81 13.95
CA PRO A 611 -0.78 39.23 15.34
C PRO A 611 -0.72 38.02 16.30
N ARG A 612 0.04 38.15 17.39
CA ARG A 612 0.28 37.02 18.32
C ARG A 612 -0.97 36.48 19.02
N GLN A 613 -2.06 37.26 19.07
CA GLN A 613 -3.37 36.82 19.56
C GLN A 613 -4.18 36.03 18.51
N ARG A 614 -3.82 36.05 17.22
CA ARG A 614 -4.55 35.44 16.10
C ARG A 614 -3.86 34.18 15.56
N LEU A 615 -3.48 33.28 16.47
CA LEU A 615 -2.87 31.98 16.13
C LEU A 615 -3.82 31.06 15.33
N ASP A 616 -5.11 31.36 15.31
CA ASP A 616 -6.14 30.69 14.50
C ASP A 616 -5.93 30.85 12.98
N LEU A 617 -5.19 31.89 12.55
CA LEU A 617 -4.92 32.15 11.13
C LEU A 617 -3.84 31.25 10.54
N LEU A 618 -2.93 30.72 11.36
CA LEU A 618 -1.72 30.03 10.91
C LEU A 618 -1.99 28.80 10.01
N PRO A 619 -2.97 27.91 10.29
CA PRO A 619 -3.28 26.77 9.41
C PRO A 619 -3.81 27.22 8.04
N PHE A 620 -4.64 28.27 8.00
CA PHE A 620 -5.16 28.82 6.75
C PHE A 620 -4.06 29.52 5.94
N TYR A 621 -3.19 30.27 6.62
CA TYR A 621 -2.07 30.95 5.97
C TYR A 621 -1.04 29.94 5.41
N ALA A 622 -0.79 28.83 6.11
CA ALA A 622 0.00 27.73 5.59
C ALA A 622 -0.69 27.04 4.39
N ARG A 623 -2.01 26.84 4.42
CA ARG A 623 -2.78 26.30 3.28
C ARG A 623 -2.74 27.21 2.05
N LEU A 624 -2.80 28.54 2.24
CA LEU A 624 -2.67 29.52 1.16
C LEU A 624 -1.31 29.40 0.47
N VAL A 625 -0.22 29.35 1.25
CA VAL A 625 1.15 29.18 0.73
C VAL A 625 1.29 27.85 -0.01
N ALA A 626 0.79 26.75 0.54
CA ALA A 626 0.83 25.44 -0.10
C ALA A 626 0.00 25.36 -1.40
N THR A 627 -1.12 26.07 -1.47
CA THR A 627 -1.97 26.15 -2.67
C THR A 627 -1.33 27.01 -3.76
N LEU A 628 -0.62 28.09 -3.39
CA LEU A 628 0.08 28.98 -4.33
C LEU A 628 1.41 28.40 -4.84
N HIS A 629 2.12 27.61 -4.02
CA HIS A 629 3.46 27.06 -4.30
C HIS A 629 3.63 26.42 -5.70
N PRO A 630 2.68 25.62 -6.25
CA PRO A 630 2.81 25.04 -7.59
C PRO A 630 2.91 26.07 -8.73
N CYS A 631 2.41 27.30 -8.52
CA CYS A 631 2.44 28.40 -9.48
C CYS A 631 3.48 29.48 -9.12
N MET A 632 3.79 29.66 -7.84
CA MET A 632 4.74 30.65 -7.31
C MET A 632 5.46 30.10 -6.07
N SER A 633 6.58 29.39 -6.27
CA SER A 633 7.34 28.79 -5.18
C SER A 633 8.11 29.81 -4.32
N ASP A 634 8.39 31.01 -4.87
CA ASP A 634 9.09 32.09 -4.17
C ASP A 634 8.36 32.55 -2.89
N VAL A 635 7.03 32.55 -2.89
CA VAL A 635 6.20 32.84 -1.70
C VAL A 635 6.50 31.87 -0.54
N ALA A 636 6.74 30.58 -0.85
CA ALA A 636 7.06 29.58 0.16
C ALA A 636 8.54 29.63 0.56
N GLU A 637 9.46 29.78 -0.41
CA GLU A 637 10.90 29.87 -0.15
C GLU A 637 11.25 31.07 0.75
N ASP A 638 10.72 32.26 0.44
CA ASP A 638 10.96 33.49 1.20
C ASP A 638 10.36 33.40 2.62
N LEU A 639 9.10 32.99 2.77
CA LEU A 639 8.45 32.87 4.08
C LEU A 639 9.14 31.84 4.99
N CYS A 640 9.52 30.69 4.45
CA CYS A 640 10.28 29.68 5.22
C CYS A 640 11.68 30.19 5.58
N SER A 641 12.29 31.05 4.76
CA SER A 641 13.55 31.72 5.08
C SER A 641 13.40 32.69 6.26
N MET A 642 12.38 33.54 6.24
CA MET A 642 12.07 34.48 7.34
C MET A 642 11.83 33.75 8.66
N LEU A 643 11.00 32.69 8.65
CA LEU A 643 10.71 31.88 9.84
C LEU A 643 11.95 31.15 10.40
N ARG A 644 12.89 30.72 9.54
CA ARG A 644 14.20 30.17 9.98
C ARG A 644 15.13 31.23 10.56
N GLY A 645 15.03 32.48 10.13
CA GLY A 645 15.73 33.61 10.77
C GLY A 645 15.16 33.88 12.17
N ASP A 646 13.86 34.11 12.24
CA ASP A 646 13.11 34.46 13.44
C ASP A 646 13.22 33.39 14.54
N PHE A 647 13.11 32.10 14.17
CA PHE A 647 13.34 30.99 15.10
C PHE A 647 14.74 31.01 15.72
N ARG A 648 15.80 31.20 14.91
CA ARG A 648 17.19 31.25 15.40
C ARG A 648 17.43 32.47 16.29
N PHE A 649 16.80 33.60 16.02
CA PHE A 649 16.81 34.76 16.92
C PHE A 649 16.13 34.45 18.26
N HIS A 650 14.93 33.84 18.23
CA HIS A 650 14.17 33.50 19.42
C HIS A 650 14.84 32.45 20.33
N VAL A 651 15.67 31.55 19.77
CA VAL A 651 16.50 30.60 20.53
C VAL A 651 17.77 31.27 21.10
N ARG A 652 18.32 32.29 20.44
CA ARG A 652 19.45 33.08 20.96
C ARG A 652 19.02 34.04 22.08
N LYS A 653 17.88 34.71 21.94
CA LYS A 653 17.38 35.71 22.90
C LYS A 653 16.68 35.01 24.08
N LYS A 654 17.40 34.74 25.17
CA LYS A 654 16.94 33.90 26.29
C LYS A 654 15.89 34.50 27.24
N ASP A 655 15.22 35.59 26.86
CA ASP A 655 14.19 36.24 27.67
C ASP A 655 12.85 35.50 27.65
N GLN A 656 11.99 35.79 28.63
CA GLN A 656 10.63 35.25 28.72
C GLN A 656 9.55 36.28 28.35
N ILE A 657 9.91 37.52 28.00
CA ILE A 657 8.98 38.66 27.89
C ILE A 657 8.06 38.49 26.67
N ASN A 658 8.59 37.97 25.56
CA ASN A 658 7.87 37.81 24.30
C ASN A 658 7.51 36.34 23.95
N ILE A 659 7.16 35.51 24.94
CA ILE A 659 6.85 34.08 24.75
C ILE A 659 5.69 33.82 23.76
N GLU A 660 4.68 34.69 23.72
CA GLU A 660 3.58 34.62 22.74
C GLU A 660 4.10 34.69 21.29
N THR A 661 5.09 35.53 21.03
CA THR A 661 5.73 35.67 19.71
C THR A 661 6.57 34.45 19.37
N LYS A 662 7.33 33.92 20.35
CA LYS A 662 8.10 32.68 20.18
C LYS A 662 7.21 31.50 19.79
N ASN A 663 6.07 31.36 20.46
CA ASN A 663 5.10 30.29 20.19
C ASN A 663 4.35 30.50 18.85
N LYS A 664 4.09 31.74 18.41
CA LYS A 664 3.57 32.05 17.05
C LYS A 664 4.46 31.43 15.98
N THR A 665 5.76 31.74 16.02
CA THR A 665 6.72 31.34 14.98
C THR A 665 6.90 29.83 14.93
N VAL A 666 7.00 29.18 16.10
CA VAL A 666 7.12 27.71 16.20
C VAL A 666 5.85 26.99 15.72
N ARG A 667 4.65 27.49 16.07
CA ARG A 667 3.39 26.95 15.54
C ARG A 667 3.29 27.12 14.03
N PHE A 668 3.72 28.26 13.47
CA PHE A 668 3.64 28.46 12.02
C PHE A 668 4.59 27.51 11.25
N ILE A 669 5.79 27.25 11.78
CA ILE A 669 6.68 26.20 11.25
C ILE A 669 5.96 24.84 11.26
N GLY A 670 5.34 24.45 12.38
CA GLY A 670 4.61 23.18 12.49
C GLY A 670 3.43 23.03 11.51
N GLU A 671 2.69 24.11 11.23
CA GLU A 671 1.66 24.12 10.18
C GLU A 671 2.25 23.94 8.77
N LEU A 672 3.34 24.66 8.45
CA LEU A 672 4.02 24.54 7.16
C LEU A 672 4.66 23.15 6.96
N THR A 673 5.10 22.48 8.03
CA THR A 673 5.59 21.09 7.98
C THR A 673 4.49 20.09 7.64
N LYS A 674 3.26 20.28 8.16
CA LYS A 674 2.09 19.45 7.80
C LYS A 674 1.73 19.60 6.31
N PHE A 675 1.88 20.81 5.76
CA PHE A 675 1.77 21.09 4.32
C PHE A 675 3.04 20.75 3.49
N LYS A 676 4.08 20.17 4.10
CA LYS A 676 5.36 19.78 3.45
C LYS A 676 6.16 20.95 2.84
N MET A 677 5.90 22.19 3.28
CA MET A 677 6.66 23.40 2.89
C MET A 677 7.95 23.54 3.71
N PHE A 678 7.92 23.14 4.99
CA PHE A 678 9.12 22.82 5.77
C PHE A 678 9.41 21.31 5.69
N THR A 679 10.68 20.92 5.67
CA THR A 679 11.01 19.49 5.72
C THR A 679 10.86 18.94 7.14
N LYS A 680 10.61 17.63 7.25
CA LYS A 680 10.57 16.95 8.55
C LYS A 680 11.92 17.06 9.27
N ASN A 681 13.03 17.01 8.53
CA ASN A 681 14.38 17.16 9.06
C ASN A 681 14.64 18.56 9.64
N ASP A 682 14.24 19.64 8.95
CA ASP A 682 14.34 21.01 9.49
C ASP A 682 13.58 21.13 10.83
N THR A 683 12.38 20.56 10.87
CA THR A 683 11.49 20.63 12.04
C THR A 683 12.05 19.85 13.23
N LEU A 684 12.64 18.68 12.98
CA LEU A 684 13.34 17.88 14.00
C LEU A 684 14.68 18.49 14.42
N HIS A 685 15.34 19.26 13.56
CA HIS A 685 16.50 20.07 13.93
C HIS A 685 16.08 21.23 14.84
N CYS A 686 14.99 21.96 14.53
CA CYS A 686 14.40 22.94 15.43
C CYS A 686 14.07 22.34 16.81
N LEU A 687 13.48 21.12 16.85
CA LEU A 687 13.24 20.42 18.12
C LEU A 687 14.55 20.07 18.85
N LYS A 688 15.59 19.55 18.16
CA LYS A 688 16.91 19.29 18.79
C LYS A 688 17.52 20.57 19.39
N MET A 689 17.39 21.71 18.71
CA MET A 689 17.90 23.00 19.20
C MET A 689 17.15 23.55 20.42
N LEU A 690 15.90 23.15 20.64
CA LEU A 690 15.14 23.48 21.86
C LEU A 690 15.41 22.49 23.01
N LEU A 691 15.77 21.25 22.68
CA LEU A 691 16.09 20.21 23.67
C LEU A 691 17.54 20.30 24.19
N SER A 692 18.47 20.96 23.51
CA SER A 692 19.84 21.16 24.00
C SER A 692 19.82 22.02 25.28
N ASP A 693 19.42 23.28 25.18
CA ASP A 693 19.18 24.21 26.29
C ASP A 693 17.70 24.14 26.73
N PHE A 694 17.35 23.11 27.51
CA PHE A 694 15.97 22.82 27.91
C PHE A 694 15.48 23.75 29.05
N SER A 695 15.50 25.05 28.79
CA SER A 695 15.07 26.12 29.72
C SER A 695 13.59 26.46 29.56
N HIS A 696 13.01 27.13 30.58
CA HIS A 696 11.61 27.54 30.69
C HIS A 696 10.90 27.88 29.36
N HIS A 697 11.45 28.80 28.56
CA HIS A 697 10.82 29.23 27.30
C HIS A 697 11.04 28.23 26.15
N HIS A 698 12.19 27.53 26.11
CA HIS A 698 12.42 26.46 25.13
C HIS A 698 11.52 25.25 25.40
N ILE A 699 11.13 24.98 26.65
CA ILE A 699 10.15 23.94 26.98
C ILE A 699 8.78 24.29 26.39
N GLU A 700 8.27 25.52 26.56
CA GLU A 700 6.98 25.93 25.95
C GLU A 700 7.03 25.87 24.42
N MET A 701 8.14 26.32 23.82
CA MET A 701 8.35 26.22 22.36
C MET A 701 8.37 24.76 21.89
N ALA A 702 9.09 23.86 22.57
CA ALA A 702 9.18 22.45 22.21
C ALA A 702 7.82 21.75 22.32
N CYS A 703 7.07 22.01 23.40
CA CYS A 703 5.72 21.48 23.56
C CYS A 703 4.76 22.03 22.50
N THR A 704 4.81 23.34 22.22
CA THR A 704 4.00 23.98 21.15
C THR A 704 4.28 23.35 19.78
N LEU A 705 5.54 23.01 19.46
CA LEU A 705 5.89 22.33 18.22
C LEU A 705 5.29 20.92 18.14
N LEU A 706 5.38 20.17 19.23
CA LEU A 706 4.88 18.80 19.33
C LEU A 706 3.34 18.72 19.32
N GLU A 707 2.65 19.65 19.98
CA GLU A 707 1.19 19.83 19.86
C GLU A 707 0.77 20.19 18.43
N THR A 708 1.57 20.99 17.72
CA THR A 708 1.21 21.45 16.36
C THR A 708 1.45 20.36 15.30
N CYS A 709 2.61 19.68 15.33
CA CYS A 709 3.00 18.70 14.30
C CYS A 709 3.73 17.45 14.82
N GLY A 710 3.96 17.31 16.13
CA GLY A 710 4.69 16.17 16.70
C GLY A 710 4.02 14.83 16.42
N ARG A 711 2.69 14.75 16.50
CA ARG A 711 1.94 13.55 16.06
C ARG A 711 2.10 13.26 14.56
N PHE A 712 2.11 14.28 13.69
CA PHE A 712 2.36 14.10 12.25
C PHE A 712 3.80 13.59 11.98
N LEU A 713 4.80 14.07 12.74
CA LEU A 713 6.19 13.62 12.65
C LEU A 713 6.36 12.19 13.19
N PHE A 714 5.75 11.88 14.33
CA PHE A 714 5.80 10.55 14.96
C PHE A 714 5.05 9.49 14.15
N ARG A 715 3.97 9.86 13.46
CA ARG A 715 3.18 8.96 12.59
C ARG A 715 3.69 8.87 11.15
N SER A 716 4.65 9.69 10.75
CA SER A 716 5.30 9.61 9.44
C SER A 716 6.49 8.65 9.49
N PRO A 717 6.53 7.55 8.71
CA PRO A 717 7.60 6.54 8.80
C PRO A 717 9.02 7.12 8.69
N GLU A 718 9.22 8.03 7.73
CA GLU A 718 10.48 8.77 7.49
C GLU A 718 11.06 9.50 8.71
N SER A 719 10.21 9.86 9.68
CA SER A 719 10.58 10.65 10.85
C SER A 719 10.26 9.97 12.19
N HIS A 720 9.54 8.85 12.20
CA HIS A 720 9.06 8.16 13.40
C HIS A 720 10.19 7.91 14.41
N LEU A 721 11.25 7.22 14.00
CA LEU A 721 12.39 6.84 14.84
C LEU A 721 13.07 8.08 15.46
N ARG A 722 13.39 9.08 14.62
CA ARG A 722 14.06 10.32 15.06
C ARG A 722 13.16 11.17 15.98
N THR A 723 11.83 11.11 15.78
CA THR A 723 10.85 11.74 16.68
C THR A 723 10.78 11.00 18.01
N SER A 724 10.78 9.66 18.01
CA SER A 724 10.78 8.85 19.24
C SER A 724 12.00 9.14 20.11
N VAL A 725 13.21 9.18 19.51
CA VAL A 725 14.45 9.49 20.24
C VAL A 725 14.40 10.90 20.86
N LEU A 726 13.88 11.91 20.15
CA LEU A 726 13.75 13.27 20.70
C LEU A 726 12.67 13.35 21.79
N LEU A 727 11.57 12.61 21.66
CA LEU A 727 10.53 12.49 22.71
C LEU A 727 11.07 11.78 23.97
N GLU A 728 11.89 10.75 23.82
CA GLU A 728 12.60 10.11 24.93
C GLU A 728 13.60 11.06 25.58
N GLN A 729 14.42 11.79 24.80
CA GLN A 729 15.35 12.79 25.34
C GLN A 729 14.62 13.88 26.12
N MET A 730 13.44 14.32 25.65
CA MET A 730 12.57 15.24 26.37
C MET A 730 12.10 14.66 27.72
N MET A 731 11.68 13.38 27.75
CA MET A 731 11.26 12.70 28.99
C MET A 731 12.42 12.43 29.96
N ARG A 732 13.60 12.03 29.46
CA ARG A 732 14.84 11.88 30.26
C ARG A 732 15.23 13.22 30.89
N LYS A 733 15.21 14.32 30.13
CA LYS A 733 15.44 15.69 30.66
C LYS A 733 14.38 16.12 31.68
N LYS A 734 13.11 15.78 31.49
CA LYS A 734 12.02 16.03 32.46
C LYS A 734 12.18 15.25 33.78
N GLN A 735 12.93 14.15 33.79
CA GLN A 735 13.24 13.38 35.00
C GLN A 735 14.53 13.88 35.67
N ALA A 736 15.55 14.25 34.89
CA ALA A 736 16.84 14.72 35.40
C ALA A 736 16.81 16.18 35.89
N MET A 737 15.92 17.02 35.36
CA MET A 737 15.78 18.42 35.74
C MET A 737 14.56 18.58 36.67
N HIS A 738 14.76 19.22 37.83
CA HIS A 738 13.67 19.55 38.78
C HIS A 738 12.83 20.72 38.25
N LEU A 739 12.01 20.44 37.23
CA LEU A 739 11.09 21.40 36.62
C LEU A 739 9.86 21.66 37.50
N ASP A 740 9.29 22.86 37.41
CA ASP A 740 8.00 23.16 38.03
C ASP A 740 6.86 22.32 37.43
N ALA A 741 5.83 22.06 38.24
CA ALA A 741 4.71 21.20 37.92
C ALA A 741 3.96 21.62 36.64
N ARG A 742 3.93 22.92 36.31
CA ARG A 742 3.35 23.41 35.03
C ARG A 742 4.10 22.85 33.83
N TYR A 743 5.44 22.85 33.86
CA TYR A 743 6.27 22.34 32.76
C TYR A 743 6.28 20.81 32.71
N VAL A 744 6.29 20.14 33.87
CA VAL A 744 6.14 18.66 33.94
C VAL A 744 4.86 18.21 33.24
N THR A 745 3.74 18.86 33.56
CA THR A 745 2.42 18.57 32.95
C THR A 745 2.40 18.87 31.45
N MET A 746 3.00 20.00 31.02
CA MET A 746 3.07 20.39 29.61
C MET A 746 3.88 19.39 28.77
N VAL A 747 5.03 18.93 29.29
CA VAL A 747 5.87 17.92 28.65
C VAL A 747 5.17 16.57 28.54
N GLU A 748 4.45 16.14 29.58
CA GLU A 748 3.65 14.91 29.56
C GLU A 748 2.52 14.98 28.53
N ASN A 749 1.77 16.09 28.50
CA ASN A 749 0.70 16.30 27.52
C ASN A 749 1.22 16.25 26.08
N ALA A 750 2.32 16.97 25.80
CA ALA A 750 2.96 16.97 24.48
C ALA A 750 3.47 15.57 24.07
N TYR A 751 4.03 14.82 25.03
CA TYR A 751 4.48 13.44 24.81
C TYR A 751 3.31 12.50 24.46
N TYR A 752 2.27 12.44 25.30
CA TYR A 752 1.13 11.53 25.11
C TYR A 752 0.22 11.93 23.94
N TYR A 753 0.22 13.20 23.54
CA TYR A 753 -0.43 13.64 22.30
C TYR A 753 0.28 13.10 21.04
N CYS A 754 1.61 13.04 21.05
CA CYS A 754 2.39 12.44 19.96
C CYS A 754 2.29 10.91 19.97
N ASN A 755 2.47 10.31 21.15
CA ASN A 755 2.48 8.87 21.38
C ASN A 755 1.43 8.46 22.44
N PRO A 756 0.14 8.34 22.06
CA PRO A 756 -0.90 7.93 22.98
C PRO A 756 -0.73 6.45 23.38
N PRO A 757 -0.94 6.09 24.66
CA PRO A 757 -0.72 4.72 25.14
C PRO A 757 -1.60 3.70 24.40
N PRO A 758 -1.12 2.47 24.16
CA PRO A 758 -1.80 1.49 23.33
C PRO A 758 -3.08 0.97 24.00
N ALA A 759 -4.24 1.37 23.46
CA ALA A 759 -5.52 0.77 23.80
C ALA A 759 -5.64 -0.65 23.21
N GLU A 760 -6.26 -1.57 23.95
CA GLU A 760 -6.42 -2.97 23.53
C GLU A 760 -7.18 -3.10 22.19
N LYS A 761 -6.47 -3.46 21.12
CA LYS A 761 -7.07 -3.61 19.79
C LYS A 761 -7.93 -4.86 19.70
N THR A 762 -9.23 -4.66 19.47
CA THR A 762 -10.14 -5.75 19.12
C THR A 762 -9.86 -6.27 17.69
N VAL A 763 -9.26 -7.46 17.60
CA VAL A 763 -8.79 -8.06 16.34
C VAL A 763 -9.87 -8.12 15.26
N LYS A 764 -9.67 -7.37 14.17
CA LYS A 764 -10.52 -7.39 12.97
C LYS A 764 -10.29 -8.67 12.17
N LYS A 765 -11.09 -9.71 12.46
CA LYS A 765 -11.08 -10.98 11.71
C LYS A 765 -11.28 -10.71 10.19
N LYS A 766 -10.32 -11.13 9.35
CA LYS A 766 -10.46 -11.18 7.88
C LYS A 766 -11.66 -12.09 7.51
N ARG A 767 -12.47 -11.72 6.50
CA ARG A 767 -13.69 -12.46 6.10
C ARG A 767 -13.83 -12.57 4.57
N PRO A 768 -14.55 -13.59 4.06
CA PRO A 768 -14.91 -13.70 2.64
C PRO A 768 -15.71 -12.51 2.09
N PRO A 769 -15.62 -12.20 0.78
CA PRO A 769 -16.30 -11.04 0.18
C PRO A 769 -17.83 -11.02 0.35
N LEU A 770 -18.50 -12.17 0.22
CA LEU A 770 -19.96 -12.27 0.42
C LEU A 770 -20.35 -12.00 1.88
N GLN A 771 -19.51 -12.39 2.84
CA GLN A 771 -19.75 -12.10 4.25
C GLN A 771 -19.66 -10.58 4.53
N GLU A 772 -18.67 -9.89 3.99
CA GLU A 772 -18.59 -8.42 4.11
C GLU A 772 -19.71 -7.70 3.34
N TYR A 773 -20.16 -8.24 2.20
CA TYR A 773 -21.32 -7.70 1.47
C TYR A 773 -22.61 -7.81 2.30
N VAL A 774 -22.90 -8.98 2.89
CA VAL A 774 -24.05 -9.16 3.81
C VAL A 774 -23.95 -8.23 5.01
N ARG A 775 -22.77 -8.10 5.63
CA ARG A 775 -22.55 -7.16 6.76
C ARG A 775 -22.75 -5.70 6.34
N LYS A 776 -22.31 -5.31 5.15
CA LYS A 776 -22.56 -3.96 4.60
C LYS A 776 -24.05 -3.73 4.40
N LEU A 777 -24.75 -4.64 3.72
CA LEU A 777 -26.18 -4.53 3.46
C LEU A 777 -27.00 -4.38 4.75
N LEU A 778 -26.75 -5.22 5.76
CA LEU A 778 -27.55 -5.25 6.99
C LEU A 778 -27.15 -4.19 8.03
N TYR A 779 -25.86 -3.88 8.18
CA TYR A 779 -25.37 -3.04 9.29
C TYR A 779 -24.94 -1.62 8.89
N LYS A 780 -24.77 -1.34 7.59
CA LYS A 780 -24.37 -0.01 7.09
C LYS A 780 -25.41 0.60 6.15
N ASP A 781 -25.82 -0.15 5.13
CA ASP A 781 -26.65 0.36 4.05
C ASP A 781 -28.16 0.34 4.39
N LEU A 782 -28.61 -0.48 5.34
CA LEU A 782 -30.02 -0.61 5.73
C LEU A 782 -30.49 0.55 6.62
N SER A 783 -31.49 1.27 6.11
CA SER A 783 -32.18 2.37 6.76
C SER A 783 -33.62 2.43 6.25
N LYS A 784 -34.48 3.24 6.90
CA LYS A 784 -35.89 3.39 6.52
C LYS A 784 -36.12 3.74 5.05
N VAL A 785 -35.22 4.52 4.43
CA VAL A 785 -35.31 4.94 3.02
C VAL A 785 -34.61 4.00 2.03
N THR A 786 -33.75 3.08 2.49
CA THR A 786 -33.01 2.13 1.63
C THR A 786 -33.58 0.70 1.68
N THR A 787 -34.58 0.43 2.51
CA THR A 787 -35.23 -0.89 2.68
C THR A 787 -35.47 -1.64 1.37
N GLU A 788 -36.15 -1.04 0.38
CA GLU A 788 -36.39 -1.69 -0.92
C GLU A 788 -35.12 -2.00 -1.72
N LYS A 789 -34.10 -1.14 -1.65
CA LYS A 789 -32.83 -1.33 -2.35
C LYS A 789 -32.02 -2.45 -1.71
N VAL A 790 -32.09 -2.59 -0.39
CA VAL A 790 -31.51 -3.74 0.33
C VAL A 790 -32.30 -5.01 0.03
N LEU A 791 -33.63 -5.01 0.10
CA LEU A 791 -34.46 -6.17 -0.24
C LEU A 791 -34.22 -6.69 -1.67
N ARG A 792 -34.11 -5.78 -2.66
CA ARG A 792 -33.78 -6.13 -4.05
C ARG A 792 -32.35 -6.68 -4.25
N GLN A 793 -31.45 -6.50 -3.28
CA GLN A 793 -30.11 -7.11 -3.27
C GLN A 793 -30.11 -8.43 -2.49
N MET A 794 -30.74 -8.50 -1.31
CA MET A 794 -30.89 -9.73 -0.52
C MET A 794 -31.56 -10.84 -1.35
N ARG A 795 -32.60 -10.53 -2.12
CA ARG A 795 -33.26 -11.46 -3.05
C ARG A 795 -32.36 -12.00 -4.18
N LYS A 796 -31.17 -11.44 -4.39
CA LYS A 796 -30.20 -11.86 -5.42
C LYS A 796 -28.98 -12.62 -4.85
N LEU A 797 -28.92 -12.81 -3.54
CA LEU A 797 -27.90 -13.67 -2.92
C LEU A 797 -28.09 -15.13 -3.39
N PRO A 798 -27.01 -15.95 -3.45
CA PRO A 798 -27.11 -17.37 -3.79
C PRO A 798 -27.71 -18.14 -2.62
N TRP A 799 -29.04 -18.14 -2.49
CA TRP A 799 -29.77 -18.84 -1.42
C TRP A 799 -29.67 -20.37 -1.47
N GLN A 800 -29.11 -20.91 -2.56
CA GLN A 800 -28.74 -22.32 -2.71
C GLN A 800 -27.41 -22.66 -2.01
N ASP A 801 -26.59 -21.64 -1.70
CA ASP A 801 -25.38 -21.77 -0.90
C ASP A 801 -25.76 -21.69 0.59
N GLN A 802 -25.61 -22.81 1.27
CA GLN A 802 -25.97 -22.94 2.69
C GLN A 802 -25.07 -22.07 3.59
N GLU A 803 -23.79 -21.90 3.28
CA GLU A 803 -22.90 -21.03 4.08
C GLU A 803 -23.34 -19.56 4.02
N VAL A 804 -23.74 -19.10 2.83
CA VAL A 804 -24.24 -17.73 2.65
C VAL A 804 -25.58 -17.54 3.34
N LYS A 805 -26.49 -18.52 3.25
CA LYS A 805 -27.80 -18.53 3.92
C LYS A 805 -27.66 -18.50 5.45
N ASP A 806 -26.85 -19.39 6.01
CA ASP A 806 -26.56 -19.45 7.45
C ASP A 806 -25.88 -18.17 7.94
N TYR A 807 -25.01 -17.56 7.13
CA TYR A 807 -24.39 -16.30 7.49
C TYR A 807 -25.36 -15.11 7.50
N VAL A 808 -26.38 -15.09 6.63
CA VAL A 808 -27.46 -14.09 6.69
C VAL A 808 -28.32 -14.29 7.93
N ILE A 809 -28.74 -15.52 8.21
CA ILE A 809 -29.53 -15.88 9.41
C ILE A 809 -28.77 -15.45 10.67
N CYS A 810 -27.49 -15.84 10.77
CA CYS A 810 -26.58 -15.45 11.84
C CYS A 810 -26.47 -13.92 11.97
N CYS A 811 -26.32 -13.19 10.86
CA CYS A 811 -26.26 -11.72 10.90
C CYS A 811 -27.57 -11.04 11.33
N MET A 812 -28.73 -11.65 11.04
CA MET A 812 -30.02 -11.11 11.50
C MET A 812 -30.27 -11.42 12.99
N ILE A 813 -29.83 -12.58 13.50
CA ILE A 813 -29.86 -12.89 14.94
C ILE A 813 -28.90 -11.99 15.73
N ASN A 814 -27.72 -11.68 15.18
CA ASN A 814 -26.72 -10.76 15.74
C ASN A 814 -27.13 -9.27 15.66
N ILE A 815 -28.41 -8.97 15.93
CA ILE A 815 -29.10 -7.71 15.64
C ILE A 815 -28.46 -6.47 16.31
N TRP A 816 -27.71 -6.64 17.40
CA TRP A 816 -26.97 -5.57 18.07
C TRP A 816 -25.84 -4.92 17.26
N ASN A 817 -25.53 -5.45 16.06
CA ASN A 817 -24.66 -4.78 15.08
C ASN A 817 -25.42 -3.67 14.30
N VAL A 818 -26.76 -3.63 14.38
CA VAL A 818 -27.62 -2.60 13.79
C VAL A 818 -27.89 -1.48 14.80
N LYS A 819 -27.95 -0.22 14.34
CA LYS A 819 -28.34 0.91 15.20
C LYS A 819 -29.74 0.67 15.78
N TYR A 820 -29.95 0.93 17.07
CA TYR A 820 -31.19 0.63 17.79
C TYR A 820 -32.46 1.15 17.10
N ASN A 821 -32.41 2.36 16.55
CA ASN A 821 -33.51 2.99 15.80
C ASN A 821 -33.77 2.38 14.41
N SER A 822 -32.88 1.53 13.89
CA SER A 822 -32.99 0.83 12.61
C SER A 822 -33.37 -0.64 12.74
N ILE A 823 -33.49 -1.18 13.96
CA ILE A 823 -33.89 -2.60 14.19
C ILE A 823 -35.22 -2.93 13.51
N HIS A 824 -36.19 -2.01 13.55
CA HIS A 824 -37.48 -2.17 12.88
C HIS A 824 -37.36 -2.30 11.34
N CYS A 825 -36.28 -1.81 10.74
CA CYS A 825 -36.01 -1.97 9.30
C CYS A 825 -35.56 -3.40 8.96
N VAL A 826 -34.94 -4.13 9.90
CA VAL A 826 -34.60 -5.56 9.71
C VAL A 826 -35.86 -6.42 9.77
N ALA A 827 -36.79 -6.15 10.69
CA ALA A 827 -38.07 -6.84 10.76
C ALA A 827 -38.89 -6.62 9.46
N ASN A 828 -38.93 -5.39 8.96
CA ASN A 828 -39.55 -5.06 7.66
C ASN A 828 -38.86 -5.75 6.47
N LEU A 829 -37.52 -5.80 6.47
CA LEU A 829 -36.73 -6.47 5.44
C LEU A 829 -37.00 -7.99 5.43
N LEU A 830 -37.10 -8.62 6.60
CA LEU A 830 -37.40 -10.04 6.76
C LEU A 830 -38.82 -10.37 6.29
N ALA A 831 -39.82 -9.56 6.68
CA ALA A 831 -41.20 -9.70 6.21
C ALA A 831 -41.32 -9.58 4.67
N GLY A 832 -40.50 -8.74 4.04
CA GLY A 832 -40.41 -8.67 2.57
C GLY A 832 -39.61 -9.81 1.91
N LEU A 833 -38.77 -10.52 2.68
CA LEU A 833 -37.90 -11.60 2.20
C LEU A 833 -38.57 -12.98 2.28
N VAL A 834 -39.38 -13.24 3.32
CA VAL A 834 -40.07 -14.54 3.49
C VAL A 834 -41.07 -14.88 2.40
N LEU A 835 -41.52 -13.88 1.64
CA LEU A 835 -42.28 -14.08 0.39
C LEU A 835 -41.48 -14.82 -0.72
N TYR A 836 -40.19 -15.05 -0.50
CA TYR A 836 -39.26 -15.73 -1.43
C TYR A 836 -38.38 -16.78 -0.73
N GLN A 837 -38.11 -16.64 0.57
CA GLN A 837 -37.31 -17.56 1.40
C GLN A 837 -37.92 -17.62 2.81
N GLU A 838 -38.96 -18.44 2.97
CA GLU A 838 -39.77 -18.52 4.20
C GLU A 838 -38.97 -19.06 5.40
N ASP A 839 -38.14 -20.08 5.17
CA ASP A 839 -37.33 -20.76 6.18
C ASP A 839 -36.31 -19.85 6.89
N VAL A 840 -35.71 -18.90 6.16
CA VAL A 840 -34.86 -17.83 6.71
C VAL A 840 -35.60 -17.01 7.78
N GLY A 841 -36.91 -16.81 7.61
CA GLY A 841 -37.75 -16.14 8.62
C GLY A 841 -37.89 -16.95 9.90
N ILE A 842 -38.17 -18.24 9.75
CA ILE A 842 -38.36 -19.18 10.87
C ILE A 842 -37.05 -19.28 11.67
N HIS A 843 -35.93 -19.55 11.01
CA HIS A 843 -34.62 -19.69 11.68
C HIS A 843 -34.16 -18.41 12.40
N VAL A 844 -34.49 -17.21 11.89
CA VAL A 844 -34.20 -15.95 12.58
C VAL A 844 -35.11 -15.75 13.80
N VAL A 845 -36.39 -16.13 13.73
CA VAL A 845 -37.30 -16.09 14.89
C VAL A 845 -36.82 -17.03 16.00
N ASP A 846 -36.52 -18.29 15.66
CA ASP A 846 -36.07 -19.29 16.62
C ASP A 846 -34.73 -18.88 17.26
N GLY A 847 -33.77 -18.43 16.44
CA GLY A 847 -32.46 -17.98 16.93
C GLY A 847 -32.52 -16.74 17.82
N VAL A 848 -33.47 -15.83 17.61
CA VAL A 848 -33.69 -14.67 18.50
C VAL A 848 -34.36 -15.08 19.81
N LEU A 849 -35.28 -16.04 19.79
CA LEU A 849 -35.88 -16.59 21.00
C LEU A 849 -34.85 -17.35 21.85
N GLU A 850 -33.92 -18.06 21.21
CA GLU A 850 -32.81 -18.76 21.87
C GLU A 850 -31.76 -17.78 22.44
N ASP A 851 -31.34 -16.74 21.70
CA ASP A 851 -30.44 -15.69 22.23
C ASP A 851 -31.04 -14.97 23.45
N ILE A 852 -32.37 -14.80 23.49
CA ILE A 852 -33.09 -14.26 24.65
C ILE A 852 -33.08 -15.24 25.83
N ARG A 853 -33.19 -16.56 25.59
CA ARG A 853 -33.10 -17.61 26.62
C ARG A 853 -31.68 -17.71 27.19
N LEU A 854 -30.69 -17.97 26.34
CA LEU A 854 -29.27 -18.05 26.68
C LEU A 854 -28.80 -16.75 27.36
N GLY A 855 -29.34 -15.60 26.94
CA GLY A 855 -29.11 -14.32 27.58
C GLY A 855 -29.58 -14.24 29.04
N MET A 856 -30.55 -15.03 29.49
CA MET A 856 -30.93 -15.15 30.91
C MET A 856 -30.06 -16.14 31.68
N GLU A 857 -29.48 -17.13 31.01
CA GLU A 857 -28.65 -18.19 31.61
C GLU A 857 -27.21 -17.70 31.82
N VAL A 858 -26.63 -17.03 30.82
CA VAL A 858 -25.29 -16.42 30.90
C VAL A 858 -25.29 -15.17 31.79
N ASN A 859 -26.35 -14.36 31.69
CA ASN A 859 -26.67 -13.18 32.52
C ASN A 859 -25.58 -12.10 32.74
N GLN A 860 -24.45 -12.13 32.02
CA GLN A 860 -23.33 -11.21 32.26
C GLN A 860 -23.63 -9.75 31.81
N PRO A 861 -23.35 -8.72 32.65
CA PRO A 861 -23.67 -7.32 32.34
C PRO A 861 -23.10 -6.78 31.02
N LYS A 862 -21.93 -7.29 30.59
CA LYS A 862 -21.27 -6.92 29.32
C LYS A 862 -22.10 -7.23 28.06
N PHE A 863 -23.15 -8.05 28.18
CA PHE A 863 -24.07 -8.37 27.08
C PHE A 863 -25.41 -7.64 27.17
N ASN A 864 -25.61 -6.74 28.15
CA ASN A 864 -26.90 -6.07 28.36
C ASN A 864 -27.40 -5.30 27.11
N GLN A 865 -26.54 -4.56 26.41
CA GLN A 865 -26.94 -3.88 25.16
C GLN A 865 -27.40 -4.86 24.06
N ARG A 866 -26.82 -6.07 24.03
CA ARG A 866 -27.23 -7.13 23.08
C ARG A 866 -28.61 -7.65 23.43
N ARG A 867 -28.81 -8.04 24.70
CA ARG A 867 -30.08 -8.55 25.24
C ARG A 867 -31.25 -7.58 25.03
N ILE A 868 -31.04 -6.27 25.25
CA ILE A 868 -32.03 -5.22 24.93
C ILE A 868 -32.31 -5.19 23.42
N SER A 869 -31.28 -5.29 22.57
CA SER A 869 -31.45 -5.29 21.11
C SER A 869 -32.25 -6.51 20.60
N SER A 870 -31.97 -7.70 21.13
CA SER A 870 -32.71 -8.94 20.78
C SER A 870 -34.18 -8.88 21.26
N ALA A 871 -34.43 -8.37 22.48
CA ALA A 871 -35.79 -8.16 22.99
C ALA A 871 -36.56 -7.10 22.17
N LYS A 872 -35.90 -5.99 21.81
CA LYS A 872 -36.45 -4.97 20.90
C LYS A 872 -36.79 -5.60 19.54
N PHE A 873 -35.90 -6.41 18.99
CA PHE A 873 -36.12 -7.05 17.70
C PHE A 873 -37.29 -8.02 17.72
N LEU A 874 -37.45 -8.84 18.77
CA LEU A 874 -38.62 -9.69 18.93
C LEU A 874 -39.94 -8.90 18.95
N GLY A 875 -39.97 -7.74 19.61
CA GLY A 875 -41.12 -6.84 19.58
C GLY A 875 -41.41 -6.29 18.18
N GLU A 876 -40.38 -5.92 17.41
CA GLU A 876 -40.56 -5.50 16.01
C GLU A 876 -40.96 -6.67 15.09
N LEU A 877 -40.49 -7.89 15.34
CA LEU A 877 -40.94 -9.09 14.62
C LEU A 877 -42.45 -9.31 14.81
N TYR A 878 -43.02 -9.02 15.97
CA TYR A 878 -44.49 -8.98 16.14
C TYR A 878 -45.12 -7.83 15.34
N ASN A 879 -44.56 -6.61 15.41
CA ASN A 879 -45.10 -5.43 14.71
C ASN A 879 -45.19 -5.65 13.19
N TYR A 880 -44.21 -6.35 12.60
CA TYR A 880 -44.17 -6.71 11.18
C TYR A 880 -44.76 -8.11 10.87
N ARG A 881 -45.50 -8.71 11.82
CA ARG A 881 -46.27 -9.97 11.69
C ARG A 881 -45.43 -11.23 11.41
N MET A 882 -44.16 -11.23 11.79
CA MET A 882 -43.30 -12.43 11.77
C MET A 882 -43.61 -13.39 12.92
N VAL A 883 -44.19 -12.91 14.03
CA VAL A 883 -44.62 -13.75 15.16
C VAL A 883 -45.98 -13.30 15.70
N GLU A 884 -46.73 -14.25 16.28
CA GLU A 884 -47.99 -13.95 16.96
C GLU A 884 -47.81 -13.43 18.41
N SER A 885 -48.85 -12.79 18.94
CA SER A 885 -48.89 -12.34 20.35
C SER A 885 -48.61 -13.46 21.37
N ALA A 886 -48.90 -14.72 21.03
CA ALA A 886 -48.61 -15.87 21.88
C ALA A 886 -47.11 -16.03 22.18
N VAL A 887 -46.24 -15.70 21.22
CA VAL A 887 -44.79 -15.71 21.38
C VAL A 887 -44.37 -14.60 22.34
N ILE A 888 -44.87 -13.38 22.13
CA ILE A 888 -44.57 -12.22 23.00
C ILE A 888 -44.96 -12.48 24.46
N PHE A 889 -46.18 -12.97 24.72
CA PHE A 889 -46.59 -13.31 26.08
C PHE A 889 -45.76 -14.44 26.69
N ARG A 890 -45.39 -15.47 25.92
CA ARG A 890 -44.49 -16.55 26.40
C ARG A 890 -43.13 -15.99 26.84
N THR A 891 -42.55 -15.07 26.07
CA THR A 891 -41.27 -14.43 26.43
C THR A 891 -41.41 -13.52 27.65
N LEU A 892 -42.45 -12.69 27.72
CA LEU A 892 -42.75 -11.83 28.88
C LEU A 892 -42.90 -12.63 30.19
N TYR A 893 -43.66 -13.73 30.17
CA TYR A 893 -43.76 -14.64 31.31
C TYR A 893 -42.42 -15.32 31.61
N SER A 894 -41.60 -15.66 30.61
CA SER A 894 -40.27 -16.24 30.88
C SER A 894 -39.35 -15.27 31.63
N PHE A 895 -39.39 -13.96 31.36
CA PHE A 895 -38.58 -12.98 32.10
C PHE A 895 -38.90 -12.94 33.60
N THR A 896 -40.15 -13.21 33.98
CA THR A 896 -40.68 -13.13 35.35
C THR A 896 -40.76 -14.48 36.08
N SER A 897 -40.39 -15.58 35.43
CA SER A 897 -40.48 -16.94 36.01
C SER A 897 -39.26 -17.84 35.73
N PHE A 898 -38.53 -17.65 34.63
CA PHE A 898 -37.39 -18.50 34.29
C PHE A 898 -36.25 -18.29 35.28
N GLY A 899 -35.94 -19.33 36.07
CA GLY A 899 -34.95 -19.26 37.14
C GLY A 899 -35.31 -18.27 38.26
N VAL A 900 -36.60 -17.99 38.49
CA VAL A 900 -37.08 -17.16 39.61
C VAL A 900 -37.76 -18.09 40.63
N ASN A 901 -37.40 -17.99 41.91
CA ASN A 901 -37.97 -18.84 42.95
C ASN A 901 -39.42 -18.42 43.23
N SER A 902 -40.32 -19.39 43.47
CA SER A 902 -41.77 -19.14 43.55
C SER A 902 -42.24 -18.37 44.79
N ASP A 903 -41.37 -18.24 45.80
CA ASP A 903 -41.54 -17.46 47.02
C ASP A 903 -41.02 -16.01 46.88
N GLY A 904 -40.29 -15.70 45.81
CA GLY A 904 -39.60 -14.42 45.61
C GLY A 904 -38.17 -14.36 46.17
N SER A 905 -37.63 -15.46 46.71
CA SER A 905 -36.25 -15.51 47.19
C SER A 905 -35.24 -15.40 46.03
N PRO A 906 -34.02 -14.87 46.27
CA PRO A 906 -33.02 -14.71 45.21
C PRO A 906 -32.49 -16.05 44.70
N SER A 907 -32.10 -16.08 43.42
CA SER A 907 -31.61 -17.29 42.74
C SER A 907 -30.27 -17.05 42.04
N SER A 908 -29.64 -18.13 41.55
CA SER A 908 -28.41 -18.04 40.74
C SER A 908 -28.60 -17.33 39.39
N LEU A 909 -29.83 -17.26 38.84
CA LEU A 909 -30.14 -16.60 37.57
C LEU A 909 -30.90 -15.27 37.74
N ASP A 910 -31.20 -14.92 38.99
CA ASP A 910 -31.76 -13.63 39.36
C ASP A 910 -31.36 -13.19 40.79
N PRO A 911 -30.06 -12.89 41.02
CA PRO A 911 -29.53 -12.47 42.32
C PRO A 911 -30.08 -11.09 42.76
N PRO A 912 -29.89 -10.65 44.02
CA PRO A 912 -30.67 -9.55 44.60
C PRO A 912 -30.67 -8.24 43.81
N GLU A 913 -29.49 -7.67 43.56
CA GLU A 913 -29.30 -6.39 42.83
C GLU A 913 -29.59 -6.49 41.32
N HIS A 914 -29.83 -7.69 40.79
CA HIS A 914 -30.00 -7.90 39.35
C HIS A 914 -31.41 -7.53 38.88
N LEU A 915 -31.59 -6.26 38.51
CA LEU A 915 -32.89 -5.72 38.07
C LEU A 915 -33.13 -5.80 36.54
N PHE A 916 -32.26 -6.48 35.79
CA PHE A 916 -32.29 -6.42 34.31
C PHE A 916 -33.52 -7.10 33.67
N ARG A 917 -34.17 -8.07 34.35
CA ARG A 917 -35.43 -8.68 33.87
C ARG A 917 -36.52 -7.62 33.67
N ILE A 918 -36.57 -6.61 34.55
CA ILE A 918 -37.52 -5.50 34.49
C ILE A 918 -37.31 -4.70 33.20
N ARG A 919 -36.04 -4.37 32.88
CA ARG A 919 -35.66 -3.64 31.66
C ARG A 919 -36.01 -4.40 30.38
N LEU A 920 -35.88 -5.74 30.39
CA LEU A 920 -36.30 -6.60 29.27
C LEU A 920 -37.81 -6.63 29.07
N VAL A 921 -38.60 -6.66 30.16
CA VAL A 921 -40.06 -6.54 30.11
C VAL A 921 -40.47 -5.18 29.52
N CYS A 922 -39.96 -4.07 30.07
CA CYS A 922 -40.28 -2.73 29.56
C CYS A 922 -39.90 -2.58 28.08
N THR A 923 -38.73 -3.05 27.65
CA THR A 923 -38.29 -2.99 26.24
C THR A 923 -39.28 -3.63 25.26
N ILE A 924 -39.88 -4.77 25.62
CA ILE A 924 -40.92 -5.42 24.80
C ILE A 924 -42.23 -4.64 24.86
N LEU A 925 -42.64 -4.21 26.06
CA LEU A 925 -43.88 -3.47 26.30
C LEU A 925 -43.91 -2.12 25.58
N ASP A 926 -42.83 -1.35 25.61
CA ASP A 926 -42.68 -0.08 24.89
C ASP A 926 -42.68 -0.27 23.36
N THR A 927 -42.29 -1.46 22.89
CA THR A 927 -42.15 -1.78 21.46
C THR A 927 -43.45 -2.26 20.81
N CYS A 928 -44.23 -3.09 21.52
CA CYS A 928 -45.41 -3.74 20.96
C CYS A 928 -46.64 -3.77 21.89
N GLY A 929 -46.50 -3.39 23.16
CA GLY A 929 -47.57 -3.41 24.15
C GLY A 929 -48.76 -2.52 23.81
N GLN A 930 -48.54 -1.45 23.03
CA GLN A 930 -49.61 -0.56 22.56
C GLN A 930 -50.64 -1.28 21.67
N TYR A 931 -50.26 -2.39 21.01
CA TYR A 931 -51.16 -3.23 20.21
C TYR A 931 -51.95 -4.25 21.06
N PHE A 932 -51.78 -4.24 22.39
CA PHE A 932 -52.53 -5.06 23.34
C PHE A 932 -53.57 -4.20 24.10
N ASP A 933 -54.28 -3.32 23.39
CA ASP A 933 -55.33 -2.43 23.91
C ASP A 933 -56.74 -3.06 23.91
N ARG A 934 -56.99 -4.04 23.02
CA ARG A 934 -58.33 -4.63 22.75
C ARG A 934 -58.39 -6.15 22.91
N GLY A 935 -59.62 -6.66 23.04
CA GLY A 935 -59.94 -8.08 22.92
C GLY A 935 -59.18 -9.00 23.89
N SER A 936 -58.80 -10.18 23.40
CA SER A 936 -58.09 -11.20 24.19
C SER A 936 -56.65 -10.82 24.53
N SER A 937 -55.95 -10.06 23.67
CA SER A 937 -54.59 -9.57 23.96
C SER A 937 -54.59 -8.54 25.09
N LYS A 938 -55.62 -7.67 25.17
CA LYS A 938 -55.83 -6.79 26.32
C LYS A 938 -55.86 -7.59 27.62
N ARG A 939 -56.73 -8.60 27.72
CA ARG A 939 -56.83 -9.43 28.94
C ARG A 939 -55.52 -10.16 29.25
N LYS A 940 -54.81 -10.70 28.25
CA LYS A 940 -53.49 -11.32 28.46
C LYS A 940 -52.47 -10.34 29.04
N LEU A 941 -52.41 -9.09 28.53
CA LEU A 941 -51.53 -8.07 29.08
C LEU A 941 -51.96 -7.65 30.49
N ASP A 942 -53.26 -7.43 30.73
CA ASP A 942 -53.77 -7.08 32.06
C ASP A 942 -53.41 -8.14 33.11
N CYS A 943 -53.55 -9.44 32.77
CA CYS A 943 -53.11 -10.55 33.62
C CYS A 943 -51.59 -10.60 33.80
N PHE A 944 -50.80 -10.37 32.75
CA PHE A 944 -49.34 -10.35 32.84
C PHE A 944 -48.84 -9.22 33.76
N LEU A 945 -49.42 -8.02 33.67
CA LEU A 945 -49.01 -6.88 34.50
C LEU A 945 -49.23 -7.11 36.00
N VAL A 946 -50.25 -7.88 36.40
CA VAL A 946 -50.46 -8.30 37.80
C VAL A 946 -49.30 -9.19 38.29
N TYR A 947 -48.88 -10.19 37.51
CA TYR A 947 -47.70 -11.01 37.83
C TYR A 947 -46.39 -10.21 37.81
N PHE A 948 -46.24 -9.26 36.87
CA PHE A 948 -45.06 -8.41 36.78
C PHE A 948 -44.94 -7.46 37.98
N GLN A 949 -46.05 -6.91 38.48
CA GLN A 949 -46.04 -6.09 39.70
C GLN A 949 -45.61 -6.92 40.93
N ARG A 950 -46.07 -8.17 41.08
CA ARG A 950 -45.55 -9.07 42.15
C ARG A 950 -44.06 -9.34 42.00
N TYR A 951 -43.58 -9.59 40.77
CA TYR A 951 -42.14 -9.76 40.51
C TYR A 951 -41.31 -8.52 40.89
N VAL A 952 -41.76 -7.32 40.52
CA VAL A 952 -41.11 -6.05 40.94
C VAL A 952 -41.06 -5.95 42.46
N TRP A 953 -42.17 -6.23 43.14
CA TRP A 953 -42.22 -6.15 44.61
C TRP A 953 -41.36 -7.20 45.30
N TRP A 954 -41.27 -8.43 44.79
CA TRP A 954 -40.28 -9.41 45.25
C TRP A 954 -38.86 -8.86 45.17
N LYS A 955 -38.45 -8.23 44.06
CA LYS A 955 -37.11 -7.60 43.97
C LYS A 955 -36.93 -6.43 44.94
N LYS A 956 -37.97 -5.62 45.19
CA LYS A 956 -37.91 -4.50 46.16
C LYS A 956 -37.81 -4.94 47.62
N SER A 957 -38.41 -6.06 47.98
CA SER A 957 -38.46 -6.55 49.36
C SER A 957 -37.23 -7.36 49.79
N LEU A 958 -36.18 -7.42 48.97
CA LEU A 958 -34.92 -8.08 49.32
C LEU A 958 -34.07 -7.24 50.30
N GLU A 959 -33.45 -7.92 51.26
CA GLU A 959 -32.69 -7.33 52.38
C GLU A 959 -31.52 -6.41 52.00
N VAL A 960 -31.05 -6.47 50.75
CA VAL A 960 -30.00 -5.58 50.22
C VAL A 960 -30.47 -4.11 50.13
N TRP A 961 -31.78 -3.87 49.96
CA TRP A 961 -32.33 -2.53 49.83
C TRP A 961 -32.59 -1.91 51.20
N THR A 962 -31.78 -0.92 51.54
CA THR A 962 -31.78 -0.24 52.85
C THR A 962 -31.91 1.28 52.67
N LYS A 963 -31.85 2.06 53.76
CA LYS A 963 -31.84 3.52 53.67
C LYS A 963 -30.56 4.06 53.03
N ASP A 964 -29.44 3.39 53.28
CA ASP A 964 -28.11 3.77 52.79
C ASP A 964 -27.80 3.15 51.41
N HIS A 965 -28.50 2.07 51.05
CA HIS A 965 -28.49 1.46 49.71
C HIS A 965 -29.93 1.31 49.17
N PRO A 966 -30.58 2.41 48.73
CA PRO A 966 -31.98 2.37 48.29
C PRO A 966 -32.16 1.69 46.93
N PHE A 967 -33.38 1.18 46.69
CA PHE A 967 -33.77 0.64 45.38
C PHE A 967 -33.61 1.71 44.26
N PRO A 968 -33.02 1.40 43.09
CA PRO A 968 -32.72 2.40 42.06
C PRO A 968 -33.97 3.08 41.49
N ILE A 969 -34.11 4.38 41.75
CA ILE A 969 -35.29 5.18 41.38
C ILE A 969 -35.54 5.22 39.86
N ASP A 970 -34.48 5.15 39.04
CA ASP A 970 -34.58 5.09 37.57
C ASP A 970 -35.31 3.83 37.07
N ILE A 971 -35.26 2.73 37.83
CA ILE A 971 -36.01 1.51 37.53
C ILE A 971 -37.49 1.69 37.88
N ASP A 972 -37.79 2.42 38.96
CA ASP A 972 -39.18 2.73 39.33
C ASP A 972 -39.85 3.66 38.32
N TYR A 973 -39.17 4.72 37.87
CA TYR A 973 -39.67 5.57 36.79
C TYR A 973 -39.86 4.77 35.48
N MET A 974 -38.92 3.87 35.14
CA MET A 974 -39.08 3.00 33.97
C MET A 974 -40.29 2.06 34.08
N ILE A 975 -40.67 1.62 35.29
CA ILE A 975 -41.87 0.82 35.51
C ILE A 975 -43.12 1.69 35.40
N SER A 976 -43.18 2.84 36.08
CA SER A 976 -44.36 3.73 36.01
C SER A 976 -44.63 4.19 34.59
N ASP A 977 -43.61 4.67 33.88
CA ASP A 977 -43.75 5.24 32.54
C ASP A 977 -44.28 4.20 31.54
N THR A 978 -43.73 2.98 31.56
CA THR A 978 -44.21 1.87 30.72
C THR A 978 -45.65 1.45 31.08
N LEU A 979 -45.97 1.32 32.38
CA LEU A 979 -47.29 0.85 32.81
C LEU A 979 -48.39 1.90 32.59
N GLU A 980 -48.12 3.17 32.86
CA GLU A 980 -49.05 4.27 32.62
C GLU A 980 -49.25 4.54 31.13
N LEU A 981 -48.20 4.48 30.30
CA LEU A 981 -48.31 4.58 28.84
C LEU A 981 -49.24 3.51 28.25
N LEU A 982 -49.16 2.27 28.74
CA LEU A 982 -50.01 1.18 28.28
C LEU A 982 -51.39 1.14 28.94
N ARG A 983 -51.51 1.66 30.16
CA ARG A 983 -52.74 1.65 30.98
C ARG A 983 -52.80 2.91 31.88
N PRO A 984 -53.27 4.07 31.39
CA PRO A 984 -53.37 5.32 32.16
C PRO A 984 -54.36 5.33 33.35
N LYS A 985 -54.85 4.16 33.77
CA LYS A 985 -55.74 3.91 34.92
C LYS A 985 -55.35 2.64 35.69
N ILE A 986 -54.14 2.12 35.49
CA ILE A 986 -53.64 0.98 36.26
C ILE A 986 -53.41 1.40 37.71
N LYS A 987 -53.71 0.50 38.66
CA LYS A 987 -53.27 0.69 40.04
C LYS A 987 -51.86 0.11 40.17
N LEU A 988 -50.88 0.99 40.33
CA LEU A 988 -49.56 0.59 40.82
C LEU A 988 -49.71 0.13 42.28
N CYS A 989 -49.11 -1.01 42.63
CA CYS A 989 -49.15 -1.56 43.99
C CYS A 989 -48.19 -0.78 44.88
N ASN A 990 -48.63 -0.40 46.08
CA ASN A 990 -47.82 0.37 47.04
C ASN A 990 -47.10 -0.52 48.07
N SER A 991 -47.37 -1.83 48.10
CA SER A 991 -46.63 -2.78 48.94
C SER A 991 -46.61 -4.19 48.33
N LEU A 992 -45.75 -5.07 48.89
CA LEU A 992 -45.67 -6.47 48.51
C LEU A 992 -47.00 -7.20 48.76
N GLU A 993 -47.63 -6.97 49.90
CA GLU A 993 -48.90 -7.60 50.29
C GLU A 993 -50.04 -7.23 49.32
N GLU A 994 -50.06 -5.99 48.82
CA GLU A 994 -51.00 -5.58 47.78
C GLU A 994 -50.76 -6.34 46.46
N SER A 995 -49.51 -6.47 46.03
CA SER A 995 -49.18 -7.22 44.80
C SER A 995 -49.53 -8.71 44.92
N ILE A 996 -49.34 -9.31 46.10
CA ILE A 996 -49.70 -10.70 46.40
C ILE A 996 -51.22 -10.88 46.39
N ARG A 997 -51.99 -9.95 46.98
CA ARG A 997 -53.46 -9.96 46.93
C ARG A 997 -53.98 -9.91 45.50
N GLN A 998 -53.48 -9.00 44.66
CA GLN A 998 -53.90 -8.91 43.25
C GLN A 998 -53.65 -10.22 42.49
N VAL A 999 -52.53 -10.90 42.74
CA VAL A 999 -52.27 -12.21 42.12
C VAL A 999 -53.19 -13.30 42.69
N HIS A 1000 -53.44 -13.35 44.00
CA HIS A 1000 -54.36 -14.34 44.57
C HIS A 1000 -55.81 -14.19 44.10
N ASP A 1001 -56.29 -12.95 43.89
CA ASP A 1001 -57.62 -12.71 43.34
C ASP A 1001 -57.70 -13.16 41.86
N LEU A 1002 -56.63 -12.91 41.08
CA LEU A 1002 -56.50 -13.39 39.70
C LEU A 1002 -56.38 -14.93 39.62
N GLU A 1003 -55.66 -15.55 40.54
CA GLU A 1003 -55.52 -17.02 40.63
C GLU A 1003 -56.84 -17.67 41.09
N ARG A 1004 -57.62 -17.01 41.95
CA ARG A 1004 -58.98 -17.44 42.32
C ARG A 1004 -59.91 -17.41 41.09
N GLU A 1005 -59.86 -16.36 40.26
CA GLU A 1005 -60.57 -16.37 38.98
C GLU A 1005 -60.16 -17.58 38.11
N PHE A 1006 -58.88 -17.94 38.08
CA PHE A 1006 -58.39 -19.07 37.29
C PHE A 1006 -58.83 -20.42 37.87
N LEU A 1007 -58.81 -20.64 39.19
CA LEU A 1007 -59.29 -21.88 39.82
C LEU A 1007 -60.78 -22.12 39.51
N ILE A 1008 -61.62 -21.07 39.57
CA ILE A 1008 -63.03 -21.15 39.18
C ILE A 1008 -63.16 -21.48 37.68
N LYS A 1009 -62.38 -20.83 36.81
CA LYS A 1009 -62.41 -21.04 35.34
C LYS A 1009 -61.82 -22.38 34.89
N LEU A 1010 -61.02 -23.03 35.74
CA LEU A 1010 -60.49 -24.39 35.57
C LEU A 1010 -61.40 -25.46 36.19
N GLY A 1011 -62.47 -25.08 36.90
CA GLY A 1011 -63.37 -26.02 37.58
C GLY A 1011 -62.78 -26.69 38.82
N LEU A 1012 -61.73 -26.13 39.41
CA LEU A 1012 -61.03 -26.69 40.56
C LEU A 1012 -61.64 -26.25 41.92
N VAL A 1013 -62.43 -25.17 41.90
CA VAL A 1013 -63.20 -24.66 43.05
C VAL A 1013 -64.58 -24.21 42.55
N ASN A 1014 -65.64 -24.44 43.34
CA ASN A 1014 -66.99 -24.01 43.01
C ASN A 1014 -67.26 -22.57 43.48
N ASP A 1015 -68.01 -21.82 42.67
CA ASP A 1015 -68.37 -20.41 42.90
C ASP A 1015 -69.29 -20.15 44.13
N LYS A 1016 -69.57 -21.19 44.94
CA LYS A 1016 -70.41 -21.11 46.13
C LYS A 1016 -69.65 -20.86 47.43
N ASP A 1017 -68.38 -21.28 47.51
CA ASP A 1017 -67.58 -21.17 48.73
C ASP A 1017 -67.07 -19.72 48.94
N SER A 1018 -67.28 -18.86 47.94
CA SER A 1018 -66.82 -17.46 47.84
C SER A 1018 -67.41 -16.46 48.85
N LYS A 1019 -68.23 -16.88 49.83
CA LYS A 1019 -68.99 -15.95 50.70
C LYS A 1019 -68.67 -15.98 52.20
N ASP A 1020 -68.16 -17.08 52.75
CA ASP A 1020 -68.06 -17.27 54.20
C ASP A 1020 -66.66 -16.97 54.79
N SER A 1021 -65.84 -16.17 54.10
CA SER A 1021 -64.48 -15.82 54.54
C SER A 1021 -64.21 -14.29 54.56
N MET A 1022 -65.00 -13.56 55.35
CA MET A 1022 -64.73 -12.16 55.72
C MET A 1022 -64.88 -12.00 57.24
N PRO A 1023 -63.79 -11.85 58.01
CA PRO A 1023 -63.86 -11.43 59.40
C PRO A 1023 -64.13 -9.91 59.46
N GLU A 1024 -64.99 -9.48 60.39
CA GLU A 1024 -65.19 -8.08 60.72
C GLU A 1024 -64.10 -7.57 61.67
N GLY A 1025 -63.71 -6.29 61.53
CA GLY A 1025 -62.73 -5.62 62.39
C GLY A 1025 -61.60 -4.95 61.59
N GLU A 1026 -61.23 -3.69 61.82
CA GLU A 1026 -61.79 -2.67 62.72
C GLU A 1026 -61.78 -1.29 62.03
N LYS A 1027 -62.48 -0.31 62.63
CA LYS A 1027 -62.37 1.10 62.30
C LYS A 1027 -61.60 1.83 63.41
N SER A 1028 -60.51 2.49 63.07
CA SER A 1028 -59.99 3.72 63.70
C SER A 1028 -58.96 4.36 62.78
#